data_AF-A0A368L9K9-F1
#
_entry.id   AF-A0A368L9K9-F1
#
_cell.length_a   1.000
_cell.length_b   1.000
_cell.length_c   1.000
_cell.angle_alpha   90.00
_cell.angle_beta   90.00
_cell.angle_gamma   90.00
#
_symmetry.space_group_name_H-M   'P 1'
#
loop_
_entity.id
_entity.type
_entity.pdbx_description
1 polymer ?
#
loop_
_entity_poly.entity_id
_entity_poly.type
_entity_poly.pdbx_seq_one_letter_code
_entity_poly.pdbx_strand_id
1 'polypeptide(L)'
;MVAALICALSVPVLSATPAAADPLTLDGPDWSVTDVPGGYEVVKQLDEPLEVRSDLPTLWADGVDLGAATESLDGLTLTVTTADPAAANPDDVLQGWAGVGDPAAEPVQRQQQIVESAAPSVPSPSLAADPSDRGEYAIERHDYDLGDEAVELRGFDRRGEIRASVFTPIGIEGERPVALFLHGRHTACAGGTRNPEAWPCNPDQVDIPSHKGYDDAAEVLASQGYAVVSISANAINSLDGSLADDTGAAARGQLVLDHLQLLRDANAGAAPDGVDPALKGRLDLDNVGLMGHSRGGEGIMRAAVLNFELDDPFGIRGLLPLAPTDYTRITVPGIPTATILPYCDGDVEDQMGQKYIDDSRHAFGDDVLRSSVLVMGTNHNFFNTYWTPGKYDVATSDDWAIMDRSQTDPVCGESAPTRLDADAQYAFGTAYIAGFFRLTLGEDEQFLPMFDGSDAVPSSAGDSDVRVSATLPSSRRFDIDNFASPGTPVQLAGAGDFAICESLKPLQVPGTLPYCVNDLGFAQAPDWSTLGWNGKAGSVPSTPAMHFTYEAPDSDEEAAGELRVPVPGGTVDATAYAQLSFRVSPDENVTDATSLDVTLVDGSGGQATVSASEFGDALTVLPGTENPLRKVLLQQITIPLAEYDGVELADVRQVRLTAPREDGGVLLSDLSFIGEPTLGTVEVSSRPAVSVPDVKVEEGAGVGSVDVPIVLSRPATTPATVYLTVLGSPAGQVGAVMQKVDFAEGEVCASVTVPMQGDRSASASTTASYVTNVSNTQRGATIGDSFGAIVLREDDGVQDDDGQPVDPIPAVGSQGDACVEALAEPGALSVSPASAAPGEKVTITGDGFRAGESVSLELRSDPVPMGSVTTDDGDVSFEATLPTDAEVGDHTFVATGYGSGYAQTAAFNIADPSAPTDPTDPGEPTDPTDPGEPTDPTDPGEPTDPGDSGDADTSSDGDSGSDPDDTGVGAPAADGPDDLAVTGADVAGWAAAGALLILGGLVALSRRRASAKGITGQQV
;
A
#
# COMPACT_ATOMS: atom_id res chain seq x y z
N MET A 1 -54.93 -26.58 -56.29
CA MET A 1 -55.86 -25.96 -57.25
C MET A 1 -56.58 -24.84 -56.52
N VAL A 2 -56.37 -23.59 -56.94
CA VAL A 2 -57.09 -22.33 -56.59
C VAL A 2 -57.28 -21.98 -55.10
N ALA A 3 -56.96 -20.72 -54.78
CA ALA A 3 -57.11 -20.07 -53.48
C ALA A 3 -58.57 -19.83 -53.04
N ALA A 4 -58.77 -19.62 -51.74
CA ALA A 4 -59.84 -18.75 -51.22
C ALA A 4 -59.40 -18.12 -49.88
N LEU A 5 -59.30 -16.79 -49.87
CA LEU A 5 -59.14 -15.96 -48.68
C LEU A 5 -60.54 -15.53 -48.20
N ILE A 6 -60.80 -15.44 -46.89
CA ILE A 6 -61.86 -14.58 -46.30
C ILE A 6 -61.63 -14.41 -44.79
N CYS A 7 -61.49 -13.16 -44.36
CA CYS A 7 -61.63 -12.68 -42.97
C CYS A 7 -63.14 -12.52 -42.65
N ALA A 8 -63.63 -12.46 -41.42
CA ALA A 8 -63.11 -12.66 -40.06
C ALA A 8 -64.35 -12.75 -39.13
N LEU A 9 -64.18 -13.08 -37.84
CA LEU A 9 -64.90 -12.47 -36.71
C LEU A 9 -64.36 -12.99 -35.37
N SER A 10 -64.34 -12.12 -34.37
CA SER A 10 -63.62 -12.28 -33.10
C SER A 10 -64.52 -12.72 -31.94
N VAL A 11 -63.94 -13.52 -31.03
CA VAL A 11 -64.46 -13.84 -29.69
C VAL A 11 -63.21 -13.91 -28.78
N PRO A 12 -63.22 -13.34 -27.55
CA PRO A 12 -62.01 -13.29 -26.72
C PRO A 12 -61.66 -14.67 -26.18
N VAL A 13 -60.40 -15.05 -26.31
CA VAL A 13 -59.78 -16.14 -25.54
C VAL A 13 -59.17 -15.49 -24.29
N LEU A 14 -59.44 -16.05 -23.11
CA LEU A 14 -58.61 -15.75 -21.95
C LEU A 14 -57.23 -16.35 -22.24
N SER A 15 -56.28 -15.50 -22.61
CA SER A 15 -54.87 -15.86 -22.48
C SER A 15 -54.58 -16.04 -21.00
N ALA A 16 -54.09 -17.21 -20.61
CA ALA A 16 -53.45 -17.34 -19.32
C ALA A 16 -52.30 -16.33 -19.22
N THR A 17 -52.11 -15.76 -18.03
CA THR A 17 -50.86 -15.07 -17.70
C THR A 17 -49.71 -16.04 -17.98
N PRO A 18 -48.62 -15.61 -18.65
CA PRO A 18 -47.36 -16.31 -18.44
C PRO A 18 -47.09 -16.29 -16.93
N ALA A 19 -46.60 -17.40 -16.38
CA ALA A 19 -45.97 -17.34 -15.07
C ALA A 19 -44.76 -16.40 -15.17
N ALA A 20 -44.37 -15.79 -14.05
CA ALA A 20 -43.05 -15.18 -13.97
C ALA A 20 -42.01 -16.23 -14.42
N ALA A 21 -41.03 -15.78 -15.21
CA ALA A 21 -39.74 -16.42 -15.13
C ALA A 21 -39.12 -15.81 -13.87
N ASP A 22 -38.85 -16.66 -12.87
CA ASP A 22 -37.93 -16.31 -11.80
C ASP A 22 -36.58 -15.88 -12.43
N PRO A 23 -35.73 -15.08 -11.77
CA PRO A 23 -34.34 -14.92 -12.21
C PRO A 23 -33.73 -16.30 -12.48
N LEU A 24 -32.87 -16.41 -13.49
CA LEU A 24 -32.29 -17.70 -13.91
C LEU A 24 -31.21 -18.15 -12.93
N THR A 25 -31.61 -18.46 -11.70
CA THR A 25 -30.76 -19.11 -10.72
C THR A 25 -30.47 -20.53 -11.18
N LEU A 26 -29.20 -20.85 -11.40
CA LEU A 26 -28.74 -22.20 -11.66
C LEU A 26 -28.20 -22.80 -10.36
N ASP A 27 -28.95 -23.74 -9.79
CA ASP A 27 -28.58 -24.43 -8.55
C ASP A 27 -27.74 -25.70 -8.83
N GLY A 28 -26.55 -25.74 -8.23
CA GLY A 28 -25.77 -26.94 -8.00
C GLY A 28 -26.19 -27.67 -6.71
N PRO A 29 -25.41 -28.67 -6.25
CA PRO A 29 -25.69 -29.36 -4.99
C PRO A 29 -25.32 -28.53 -3.75
N ASP A 30 -24.31 -27.66 -3.89
CA ASP A 30 -23.66 -26.88 -2.84
C ASP A 30 -23.09 -25.54 -3.37
N TRP A 31 -23.64 -25.08 -4.50
CA TRP A 31 -23.40 -23.77 -5.12
C TRP A 31 -24.65 -23.28 -5.85
N SER A 32 -24.74 -21.98 -6.11
CA SER A 32 -25.76 -21.36 -6.96
C SER A 32 -25.17 -20.21 -7.78
N VAL A 33 -25.63 -20.05 -9.02
CA VAL A 33 -25.31 -18.89 -9.87
C VAL A 33 -26.57 -18.06 -10.09
N THR A 34 -26.48 -16.74 -9.94
CA THR A 34 -27.55 -15.79 -10.27
C THR A 34 -27.04 -14.76 -11.29
N ASP A 35 -27.83 -14.46 -12.32
CA ASP A 35 -27.55 -13.36 -13.27
C ASP A 35 -27.61 -12.01 -12.53
N VAL A 36 -26.56 -11.17 -12.62
CA VAL A 36 -26.50 -9.83 -11.99
C VAL A 36 -26.01 -8.76 -12.99
N PRO A 37 -26.26 -7.46 -12.74
CA PRO A 37 -25.71 -6.40 -13.59
C PRO A 37 -24.19 -6.52 -13.73
N GLY A 38 -23.70 -6.56 -14.96
CA GLY A 38 -22.27 -6.74 -15.27
C GLY A 38 -21.75 -8.19 -15.28
N GLY A 39 -22.55 -9.20 -14.91
CA GLY A 39 -22.10 -10.60 -14.92
C GLY A 39 -22.96 -11.60 -14.16
N TYR A 40 -22.31 -12.35 -13.29
CA TYR A 40 -22.86 -13.48 -12.51
C TYR A 40 -22.42 -13.34 -11.05
N GLU A 41 -23.34 -13.55 -10.11
CA GLU A 41 -23.00 -13.83 -8.72
C GLU A 41 -22.94 -15.35 -8.53
N VAL A 42 -21.81 -15.86 -8.06
CA VAL A 42 -21.61 -17.29 -7.76
C VAL A 42 -21.39 -17.45 -6.27
N VAL A 43 -22.29 -18.19 -5.64
CA VAL A 43 -22.27 -18.48 -4.20
C VAL A 43 -21.94 -19.94 -4.00
N LYS A 44 -20.91 -20.23 -3.18
CA LYS A 44 -20.50 -21.58 -2.77
C LYS A 44 -20.78 -21.77 -1.29
N GLN A 45 -21.46 -22.85 -0.94
CA GLN A 45 -21.62 -23.29 0.45
C GLN A 45 -20.52 -24.31 0.79
N LEU A 46 -19.94 -24.20 1.98
CA LEU A 46 -18.86 -25.06 2.47
C LEU A 46 -19.41 -26.01 3.57
N ASP A 47 -18.95 -27.27 3.56
CA ASP A 47 -19.31 -28.26 4.59
C ASP A 47 -18.67 -27.96 5.96
N GLU A 48 -17.57 -27.22 5.97
CA GLU A 48 -16.83 -26.76 7.14
C GLU A 48 -16.31 -25.33 6.94
N PRO A 49 -16.05 -24.55 8.01
CA PRO A 49 -15.57 -23.17 7.87
C PRO A 49 -14.24 -23.11 7.13
N LEU A 50 -14.06 -22.07 6.31
CA LEU A 50 -12.82 -21.83 5.58
C LEU A 50 -11.59 -21.83 6.51
N GLU A 51 -10.49 -22.43 6.03
CA GLU A 51 -9.19 -22.43 6.69
C GLU A 51 -8.62 -21.01 6.78
N VAL A 52 -8.03 -20.62 7.91
CA VAL A 52 -7.39 -19.30 8.05
C VAL A 52 -6.00 -19.34 7.44
N ARG A 53 -5.80 -18.58 6.36
CA ARG A 53 -4.54 -18.38 5.64
C ARG A 53 -4.30 -16.91 5.36
N SER A 54 -3.11 -16.54 4.90
CA SER A 54 -2.84 -15.20 4.40
C SER A 54 -3.50 -14.96 3.04
N ASP A 55 -3.60 -15.96 2.16
CA ASP A 55 -4.28 -15.90 0.85
C ASP A 55 -5.78 -15.55 0.87
N LEU A 56 -6.28 -15.03 -0.26
CA LEU A 56 -7.73 -14.93 -0.51
C LEU A 56 -8.29 -16.25 -1.05
N PRO A 57 -9.49 -16.68 -0.60
CA PRO A 57 -10.21 -17.73 -1.28
C PRO A 57 -10.64 -17.26 -2.68
N THR A 58 -10.60 -18.17 -3.64
CA THR A 58 -11.15 -18.01 -4.99
C THR A 58 -12.24 -19.05 -5.25
N LEU A 59 -13.13 -18.78 -6.20
CA LEU A 59 -14.07 -19.78 -6.71
C LEU A 59 -13.75 -20.12 -8.16
N TRP A 60 -13.84 -21.41 -8.52
CA TRP A 60 -13.45 -21.92 -9.82
C TRP A 60 -14.61 -22.67 -10.48
N ALA A 61 -15.02 -22.26 -11.67
CA ALA A 61 -16.03 -22.95 -12.49
C ALA A 61 -15.35 -23.80 -13.56
N ASP A 62 -15.53 -25.13 -13.52
CA ASP A 62 -15.02 -26.07 -14.53
C ASP A 62 -13.51 -25.89 -14.89
N GLY A 63 -12.68 -25.48 -13.93
CA GLY A 63 -11.24 -25.20 -14.11
C GLY A 63 -10.91 -23.76 -14.57
N VAL A 64 -11.85 -22.82 -14.47
CA VAL A 64 -11.66 -21.38 -14.71
C VAL A 64 -11.80 -20.62 -13.39
N ASP A 65 -10.78 -19.85 -13.01
CA ASP A 65 -10.83 -18.92 -11.87
C ASP A 65 -11.88 -17.82 -12.13
N LEU A 66 -12.89 -17.73 -11.27
CA LEU A 66 -13.92 -16.70 -11.34
C LEU A 66 -13.50 -15.40 -10.64
N GLY A 67 -12.47 -15.45 -9.80
CA GLY A 67 -11.96 -14.34 -9.00
C GLY A 67 -11.94 -14.62 -7.50
N ALA A 68 -11.43 -13.65 -6.74
CA ALA A 68 -11.44 -13.66 -5.28
C ALA A 68 -12.88 -13.61 -4.75
N ALA A 69 -13.19 -14.45 -3.78
CA ALA A 69 -14.49 -14.54 -3.15
C ALA A 69 -14.49 -13.88 -1.76
N THR A 70 -15.61 -13.27 -1.41
CA THR A 70 -15.87 -12.75 -0.06
C THR A 70 -16.29 -13.88 0.87
N GLU A 71 -15.60 -14.05 1.99
CA GLU A 71 -15.98 -14.97 3.07
C GLU A 71 -17.10 -14.36 3.94
N SER A 72 -18.16 -15.13 4.21
CA SER A 72 -19.14 -14.79 5.26
C SER A 72 -18.51 -14.81 6.66
N LEU A 73 -19.06 -14.05 7.61
CA LEU A 73 -18.51 -14.01 8.98
C LEU A 73 -18.53 -15.37 9.71
N ASP A 74 -19.43 -16.28 9.33
CA ASP A 74 -19.45 -17.67 9.81
C ASP A 74 -18.50 -18.62 9.04
N GLY A 75 -17.89 -18.15 7.96
CA GLY A 75 -16.92 -18.87 7.13
C GLY A 75 -17.49 -20.02 6.30
N LEU A 76 -18.82 -20.13 6.22
CA LEU A 76 -19.50 -21.24 5.53
C LEU A 76 -19.95 -20.88 4.11
N THR A 77 -19.95 -19.60 3.74
CA THR A 77 -20.32 -19.13 2.40
C THR A 77 -19.18 -18.34 1.78
N LEU A 78 -18.88 -18.63 0.52
CA LEU A 78 -18.03 -17.82 -0.36
C LEU A 78 -18.90 -17.23 -1.47
N THR A 79 -18.77 -15.94 -1.74
CA THR A 79 -19.48 -15.25 -2.83
C THR A 79 -18.49 -14.53 -3.73
N VAL A 80 -18.55 -14.76 -5.04
CA VAL A 80 -17.83 -13.97 -6.05
C VAL A 80 -18.80 -13.37 -7.04
N THR A 81 -18.60 -12.10 -7.39
CA THR A 81 -19.29 -11.43 -8.50
C THR A 81 -18.33 -11.31 -9.68
N THR A 82 -18.66 -11.92 -10.81
CA THR A 82 -17.74 -12.08 -11.94
C THR A 82 -18.41 -11.84 -13.29
N ALA A 83 -17.70 -11.20 -14.21
CA ALA A 83 -18.14 -11.03 -15.60
C ALA A 83 -17.75 -12.22 -16.50
N ASP A 84 -17.07 -13.25 -15.96
CA ASP A 84 -16.57 -14.35 -16.80
C ASP A 84 -17.72 -15.27 -17.28
N PRO A 85 -17.86 -15.51 -18.60
CA PRO A 85 -18.91 -16.37 -19.14
C PRO A 85 -18.80 -17.85 -18.73
N ALA A 86 -17.71 -18.30 -18.09
CA ALA A 86 -17.63 -19.62 -17.46
C ALA A 86 -18.64 -19.78 -16.33
N ALA A 87 -18.95 -18.72 -15.58
CA ALA A 87 -19.95 -18.74 -14.52
C ALA A 87 -21.39 -18.94 -15.04
N ALA A 88 -21.67 -18.72 -16.34
CA ALA A 88 -23.04 -18.72 -16.87
C ALA A 88 -23.78 -20.07 -16.79
N ASN A 89 -23.04 -21.19 -16.85
CA ASN A 89 -23.58 -22.55 -16.72
C ASN A 89 -22.44 -23.55 -16.40
N PRO A 90 -21.85 -23.52 -15.19
CA PRO A 90 -20.86 -24.51 -14.77
C PRO A 90 -21.47 -25.91 -14.61
N ASP A 91 -20.67 -26.95 -14.85
CA ASP A 91 -20.97 -28.31 -14.39
C ASP A 91 -20.58 -28.48 -12.90
N ASP A 92 -19.53 -27.80 -12.42
CA ASP A 92 -19.10 -27.76 -11.01
C ASP A 92 -18.47 -26.41 -10.59
N VAL A 93 -18.53 -26.08 -9.28
CA VAL A 93 -17.89 -24.89 -8.68
C VAL A 93 -17.08 -25.30 -7.45
N LEU A 94 -15.77 -25.06 -7.50
CA LEU A 94 -14.81 -25.45 -6.46
C LEU A 94 -14.26 -24.24 -5.70
N GLN A 95 -13.88 -24.46 -4.44
CA GLN A 95 -13.08 -23.52 -3.66
C GLN A 95 -11.60 -23.69 -3.99
N GLY A 96 -10.93 -22.58 -4.30
CA GLY A 96 -9.49 -22.48 -4.52
C GLY A 96 -8.87 -21.36 -3.68
N TRP A 97 -7.58 -21.14 -3.87
CA TRP A 97 -6.83 -20.05 -3.26
C TRP A 97 -6.16 -19.23 -4.37
N ALA A 98 -6.01 -17.93 -4.18
CA ALA A 98 -5.28 -17.07 -5.11
C ALA A 98 -3.84 -17.62 -5.30
N GLY A 99 -3.28 -17.53 -6.52
CA GLY A 99 -1.91 -17.96 -6.79
C GLY A 99 -1.64 -19.49 -6.84
N VAL A 100 -2.42 -20.31 -6.12
CA VAL A 100 -2.25 -21.78 -6.04
C VAL A 100 -2.65 -22.51 -7.32
N GLY A 101 -3.57 -21.93 -8.12
CA GLY A 101 -4.04 -22.49 -9.39
C GLY A 101 -5.29 -23.38 -9.26
N ASP A 102 -5.60 -24.13 -10.32
CA ASP A 102 -6.84 -24.91 -10.45
C ASP A 102 -6.97 -25.98 -9.34
N PRO A 103 -7.97 -25.88 -8.43
CA PRO A 103 -8.13 -26.82 -7.33
C PRO A 103 -8.53 -28.24 -7.78
N ALA A 104 -8.97 -28.43 -9.04
CA ALA A 104 -9.24 -29.74 -9.62
C ALA A 104 -8.00 -30.42 -10.22
N ALA A 105 -6.88 -29.70 -10.37
CA ALA A 105 -5.69 -30.23 -11.02
C ALA A 105 -4.92 -31.19 -10.10
N GLU A 106 -4.76 -32.44 -10.54
CA GLU A 106 -3.75 -33.35 -9.95
C GLU A 106 -2.36 -32.70 -10.07
N PRO A 107 -1.54 -32.66 -9.00
CA PRO A 107 -0.24 -32.00 -9.03
C PRO A 107 0.63 -32.59 -10.14
N VAL A 108 1.01 -31.73 -11.08
CA VAL A 108 1.72 -32.14 -12.30
C VAL A 108 3.17 -32.44 -11.95
N GLN A 109 3.45 -33.68 -11.54
CA GLN A 109 4.81 -34.18 -11.33
C GLN A 109 5.68 -34.00 -12.59
N ARG A 110 6.35 -32.86 -12.71
CA ARG A 110 7.33 -32.62 -13.75
C ARG A 110 8.63 -33.30 -13.32
N GLN A 111 8.90 -34.47 -13.88
CA GLN A 111 10.18 -35.16 -13.71
C GLN A 111 11.33 -34.31 -14.30
N GLN A 112 11.88 -33.41 -13.50
CA GLN A 112 13.14 -32.72 -13.73
C GLN A 112 14.01 -32.83 -12.47
N GLN A 113 15.30 -32.56 -12.62
CA GLN A 113 16.29 -32.96 -11.62
C GLN A 113 16.21 -32.07 -10.38
N ILE A 114 16.17 -32.72 -9.21
CA ILE A 114 16.50 -32.09 -7.93
C ILE A 114 17.90 -31.47 -8.08
N VAL A 115 18.02 -30.16 -7.91
CA VAL A 115 19.29 -29.55 -7.53
C VAL A 115 19.53 -29.99 -6.09
N GLU A 116 20.44 -30.95 -5.90
CA GLU A 116 20.81 -31.44 -4.57
C GLU A 116 21.38 -30.25 -3.81
N SER A 117 20.66 -29.75 -2.79
CA SER A 117 21.06 -28.55 -2.05
C SER A 117 22.46 -28.76 -1.50
N ALA A 118 23.44 -28.08 -2.10
CA ALA A 118 24.76 -27.99 -1.51
C ALA A 118 24.60 -27.33 -0.13
N ALA A 119 25.40 -27.79 0.84
CA ALA A 119 25.63 -26.98 2.02
C ALA A 119 26.25 -25.64 1.58
N PRO A 120 25.97 -24.52 2.27
CA PRO A 120 26.55 -23.23 1.94
C PRO A 120 28.07 -23.34 1.76
N SER A 121 28.59 -22.78 0.67
CA SER A 121 30.01 -22.87 0.35
C SER A 121 30.87 -22.01 1.28
N VAL A 122 30.27 -20.97 1.85
CA VAL A 122 30.82 -20.12 2.91
C VAL A 122 29.99 -20.30 4.18
N PRO A 123 30.52 -20.92 5.26
CA PRO A 123 29.79 -21.02 6.53
C PRO A 123 29.61 -19.66 7.19
N SER A 124 28.38 -19.37 7.64
CA SER A 124 28.02 -18.23 8.48
C SER A 124 29.00 -18.05 9.66
N PRO A 125 29.54 -16.84 9.90
CA PRO A 125 30.39 -16.57 11.06
C PRO A 125 29.65 -16.85 12.38
N SER A 126 30.34 -17.39 13.39
CA SER A 126 29.72 -17.59 14.71
C SER A 126 29.86 -16.36 15.60
N LEU A 127 28.75 -15.95 16.22
CA LEU A 127 28.73 -14.85 17.17
C LEU A 127 29.25 -15.31 18.55
N ALA A 128 30.05 -14.46 19.20
CA ALA A 128 30.70 -14.80 20.46
C ALA A 128 29.77 -14.69 21.69
N ALA A 129 28.66 -13.97 21.56
CA ALA A 129 27.63 -13.79 22.57
C ALA A 129 26.29 -14.30 22.02
N ASP A 130 25.44 -14.84 22.89
CA ASP A 130 24.11 -15.28 22.51
C ASP A 130 23.06 -14.24 22.96
N PRO A 131 22.20 -13.72 22.07
CA PRO A 131 21.15 -12.80 22.47
C PRO A 131 20.05 -13.48 23.30
N SER A 132 19.91 -14.81 23.21
CA SER A 132 18.93 -15.60 23.98
C SER A 132 19.40 -15.93 25.41
N ASP A 133 20.65 -15.64 25.78
CA ASP A 133 21.14 -15.81 27.15
C ASP A 133 20.33 -14.94 28.12
N ARG A 134 19.70 -15.59 29.13
CA ARG A 134 18.93 -14.87 30.16
C ARG A 134 19.85 -13.96 30.99
N GLY A 135 19.38 -12.75 31.23
CA GLY A 135 20.10 -11.74 31.99
C GLY A 135 20.04 -11.94 33.51
N GLU A 136 20.50 -10.93 34.26
CA GLU A 136 20.61 -11.00 35.71
C GLU A 136 19.30 -10.74 36.48
N TYR A 137 18.27 -10.21 35.82
CA TYR A 137 17.02 -9.81 36.45
C TYR A 137 16.04 -10.97 36.54
N ALA A 138 15.43 -11.15 37.72
CA ALA A 138 14.19 -11.91 37.84
C ALA A 138 13.04 -11.09 37.21
N ILE A 139 11.99 -11.76 36.73
CA ILE A 139 10.88 -11.12 36.01
C ILE A 139 9.57 -11.20 36.81
N GLU A 140 8.72 -10.20 36.66
CA GLU A 140 7.33 -10.19 37.11
C GLU A 140 6.36 -9.89 35.96
N ARG A 141 5.12 -10.38 36.08
CA ARG A 141 4.07 -10.22 35.06
C ARG A 141 3.01 -9.20 35.51
N HIS A 142 2.57 -8.37 34.57
CA HIS A 142 1.53 -7.34 34.74
C HIS A 142 0.46 -7.43 33.63
N ASP A 143 0.16 -8.66 33.20
CA ASP A 143 -0.84 -8.96 32.16
C ASP A 143 -2.18 -8.26 32.44
N TYR A 144 -2.82 -7.77 31.37
CA TYR A 144 -4.14 -7.14 31.44
C TYR A 144 -5.08 -7.68 30.35
N ASP A 145 -6.37 -7.63 30.66
CA ASP A 145 -7.48 -7.98 29.77
C ASP A 145 -8.65 -7.07 30.14
N LEU A 146 -9.01 -6.16 29.24
CA LEU A 146 -10.10 -5.19 29.44
C LEU A 146 -11.43 -5.68 28.81
N GLY A 147 -11.46 -6.91 28.31
CA GLY A 147 -12.60 -7.53 27.64
C GLY A 147 -12.49 -7.55 26.12
N ASP A 148 -13.29 -8.42 25.51
CA ASP A 148 -13.22 -8.75 24.07
C ASP A 148 -13.77 -7.66 23.14
N GLU A 149 -14.41 -6.62 23.69
CA GLU A 149 -15.03 -5.50 22.95
C GLU A 149 -14.62 -4.14 23.54
N ALA A 150 -13.38 -4.04 24.05
CA ALA A 150 -12.87 -2.85 24.72
C ALA A 150 -12.70 -1.64 23.78
N VAL A 151 -12.17 -1.82 22.57
CA VAL A 151 -11.81 -0.74 21.63
C VAL A 151 -12.64 -0.81 20.35
N GLU A 152 -12.83 0.33 19.65
CA GLU A 152 -13.44 0.36 18.31
C GLU A 152 -12.37 0.08 17.26
N LEU A 153 -12.61 -0.89 16.38
CA LEU A 153 -11.66 -1.29 15.36
C LEU A 153 -11.79 -0.38 14.14
N ARG A 154 -10.72 0.37 13.86
CA ARG A 154 -10.64 1.31 12.74
C ARG A 154 -10.95 0.60 11.41
N GLY A 155 -12.03 1.01 10.75
CA GLY A 155 -12.46 0.48 9.45
C GLY A 155 -13.44 -0.70 9.51
N PHE A 156 -13.83 -1.18 10.69
CA PHE A 156 -14.62 -2.43 10.82
C PHE A 156 -16.09 -2.25 11.24
N ASP A 157 -16.50 -1.08 11.75
CA ASP A 157 -17.79 -0.90 12.47
C ASP A 157 -18.06 -2.00 13.51
N ARG A 158 -17.00 -2.39 14.22
CA ARG A 158 -16.98 -3.45 15.23
C ARG A 158 -16.02 -3.09 16.36
N ARG A 159 -16.17 -3.79 17.49
CA ARG A 159 -15.27 -3.66 18.65
C ARG A 159 -14.34 -4.87 18.74
N GLY A 160 -13.17 -4.67 19.33
CA GLY A 160 -12.16 -5.70 19.55
C GLY A 160 -11.53 -5.64 20.93
N GLU A 161 -10.64 -6.58 21.24
CA GLU A 161 -10.07 -6.71 22.57
C GLU A 161 -8.96 -5.69 22.89
N ILE A 162 -8.73 -5.45 24.18
CA ILE A 162 -7.48 -4.85 24.68
C ILE A 162 -6.91 -5.82 25.71
N ARG A 163 -5.96 -6.64 25.26
CA ARG A 163 -5.38 -7.75 26.04
C ARG A 163 -3.90 -7.91 25.75
N ALA A 164 -3.08 -8.09 26.79
CA ALA A 164 -1.65 -8.30 26.63
C ALA A 164 -1.01 -9.16 27.74
N SER A 165 0.03 -9.92 27.38
CA SER A 165 1.06 -10.38 28.31
C SER A 165 2.03 -9.23 28.57
N VAL A 166 2.40 -8.95 29.82
CA VAL A 166 3.36 -7.88 30.16
C VAL A 166 4.44 -8.42 31.09
N PHE A 167 5.70 -8.29 30.70
CA PHE A 167 6.87 -8.76 31.45
C PHE A 167 7.76 -7.58 31.83
N THR A 168 8.16 -7.48 33.10
CA THR A 168 9.11 -6.45 33.55
C THR A 168 10.18 -7.01 34.49
N PRO A 169 11.39 -6.42 34.51
CA PRO A 169 12.45 -6.78 35.45
C PRO A 169 12.11 -6.36 36.89
N ILE A 170 12.39 -7.25 37.84
CA ILE A 170 12.27 -7.01 39.28
C ILE A 170 13.53 -6.34 39.81
N GLY A 171 13.35 -5.33 40.66
CA GLY A 171 14.42 -4.78 41.51
C GLY A 171 15.32 -3.75 40.84
N ILE A 172 14.93 -3.26 39.67
CA ILE A 172 15.54 -2.10 39.01
C ILE A 172 14.68 -0.85 39.24
N GLU A 173 15.33 0.31 39.44
CA GLU A 173 14.65 1.60 39.59
C GLU A 173 14.68 2.37 38.25
N GLY A 174 13.58 3.04 37.92
CA GLY A 174 13.44 3.85 36.72
C GLY A 174 12.82 3.11 35.52
N GLU A 175 12.62 3.88 34.45
CA GLU A 175 11.96 3.43 33.24
C GLU A 175 12.88 2.51 32.40
N ARG A 176 12.27 1.56 31.69
CA ARG A 176 12.93 0.51 30.91
C ARG A 176 12.45 0.56 29.45
N PRO A 177 13.34 0.39 28.44
CA PRO A 177 12.92 0.40 27.04
C PRO A 177 11.87 -0.68 26.77
N VAL A 178 10.91 -0.35 25.92
CA VAL A 178 9.71 -1.16 25.69
C VAL A 178 9.81 -1.91 24.37
N ALA A 179 9.78 -3.25 24.41
CA ALA A 179 9.57 -4.06 23.22
C ALA A 179 8.08 -4.47 23.16
N LEU A 180 7.37 -4.10 22.08
CA LEU A 180 5.98 -4.49 21.86
C LEU A 180 5.90 -5.51 20.72
N PHE A 181 5.23 -6.64 20.97
CA PHE A 181 5.04 -7.73 20.03
C PHE A 181 3.57 -7.81 19.59
N LEU A 182 3.34 -7.93 18.29
CA LEU A 182 2.02 -8.12 17.67
C LEU A 182 2.01 -9.43 16.89
N HIS A 183 1.09 -10.34 17.23
CA HIS A 183 0.93 -11.57 16.46
C HIS A 183 0.21 -11.36 15.13
N GLY A 184 0.38 -12.32 14.23
CA GLY A 184 -0.21 -12.33 12.91
C GLY A 184 -1.64 -12.85 12.83
N ARG A 185 -2.11 -12.98 11.58
CA ARG A 185 -3.37 -13.67 11.29
C ARG A 185 -3.19 -15.15 11.58
N HIS A 186 -4.09 -15.69 12.38
CA HIS A 186 -4.23 -17.11 12.67
C HIS A 186 -5.65 -17.34 13.20
N THR A 187 -6.08 -18.61 13.29
CA THR A 187 -7.39 -18.96 13.84
C THR A 187 -7.57 -18.34 15.24
N ALA A 188 -8.54 -17.45 15.40
CA ALA A 188 -8.85 -16.79 16.67
C ALA A 188 -9.69 -17.67 17.61
N CYS A 189 -10.75 -18.30 17.09
CA CYS A 189 -11.69 -19.12 17.85
C CYS A 189 -11.73 -20.55 17.30
N ALA A 190 -11.33 -21.54 18.10
CA ALA A 190 -11.24 -22.94 17.69
C ALA A 190 -12.25 -23.85 18.40
N GLY A 191 -12.80 -24.82 17.66
CA GLY A 191 -13.83 -25.73 18.17
C GLY A 191 -15.17 -25.03 18.46
N GLY A 192 -16.07 -25.76 19.13
CA GLY A 192 -17.41 -25.27 19.46
C GLY A 192 -18.27 -24.93 18.24
N THR A 193 -19.22 -24.01 18.42
CA THR A 193 -20.06 -23.46 17.36
C THR A 193 -19.53 -22.07 17.00
N ARG A 194 -19.13 -21.81 15.73
CA ARG A 194 -18.63 -20.48 15.31
C ARG A 194 -19.68 -19.40 15.58
N ASN A 195 -19.24 -18.27 16.12
CA ASN A 195 -20.08 -17.09 16.28
C ASN A 195 -20.40 -16.52 14.89
N PRO A 196 -21.67 -16.26 14.52
CA PRO A 196 -22.01 -15.62 13.25
C PRO A 196 -21.49 -14.17 13.12
N GLU A 197 -21.13 -13.50 14.22
CA GLU A 197 -20.42 -12.21 14.19
C GLU A 197 -18.88 -12.37 14.16
N ALA A 198 -18.36 -13.60 14.02
CA ALA A 198 -16.96 -14.02 14.06
C ALA A 198 -16.17 -13.76 15.37
N TRP A 199 -16.53 -12.72 16.13
CA TRP A 199 -15.94 -12.33 17.41
C TRP A 199 -17.00 -11.69 18.32
N PRO A 200 -16.93 -11.81 19.67
CA PRO A 200 -16.04 -12.66 20.46
C PRO A 200 -16.25 -14.17 20.22
N CYS A 201 -15.32 -15.00 20.69
CA CYS A 201 -15.50 -16.45 20.64
C CYS A 201 -16.73 -16.90 21.48
N ASN A 202 -17.51 -17.85 20.98
CA ASN A 202 -18.63 -18.41 21.74
C ASN A 202 -18.13 -19.18 22.99
N PRO A 203 -18.94 -19.30 24.06
CA PRO A 203 -18.52 -19.97 25.31
C PRO A 203 -18.20 -21.47 25.21
N ASP A 204 -18.46 -22.12 24.07
CA ASP A 204 -18.08 -23.50 23.76
C ASP A 204 -16.83 -23.61 22.85
N GLN A 205 -16.24 -22.48 22.46
CA GLN A 205 -15.00 -22.38 21.68
C GLN A 205 -13.79 -22.10 22.57
N VAL A 206 -12.59 -22.27 22.02
CA VAL A 206 -11.31 -21.87 22.61
C VAL A 206 -10.82 -20.61 21.90
N ASP A 207 -10.64 -19.53 22.66
CA ASP A 207 -9.88 -18.35 22.24
C ASP A 207 -8.38 -18.70 22.23
N ILE A 208 -7.76 -18.63 21.06
CA ILE A 208 -6.37 -19.03 20.82
C ILE A 208 -5.45 -17.88 21.25
N PRO A 209 -4.65 -18.00 22.33
CA PRO A 209 -3.91 -16.88 22.88
C PRO A 209 -2.59 -16.65 22.13
N SER A 210 -2.68 -16.35 20.83
CA SER A 210 -1.57 -16.18 19.88
C SER A 210 -0.49 -15.20 20.37
N HIS A 211 -0.87 -14.19 21.15
CA HIS A 211 0.06 -13.24 21.79
C HIS A 211 1.03 -13.90 22.79
N LYS A 212 0.71 -15.08 23.34
CA LYS A 212 1.59 -15.84 24.25
C LYS A 212 2.59 -16.72 23.51
N GLY A 213 2.52 -16.74 22.18
CA GLY A 213 3.40 -17.50 21.29
C GLY A 213 4.89 -17.20 21.46
N TYR A 214 5.22 -15.99 21.91
CA TYR A 214 6.56 -15.42 22.00
C TYR A 214 7.05 -15.24 23.45
N ASP A 215 6.39 -15.89 24.42
CA ASP A 215 6.68 -15.70 25.85
C ASP A 215 8.18 -15.93 26.18
N ASP A 216 8.90 -16.85 25.53
CA ASP A 216 10.34 -17.04 25.79
C ASP A 216 11.20 -15.86 25.34
N ALA A 217 10.93 -15.26 24.18
CA ALA A 217 11.62 -14.04 23.73
C ALA A 217 11.33 -12.86 24.68
N ALA A 218 10.09 -12.77 25.17
CA ALA A 218 9.70 -11.76 26.15
C ALA A 218 10.37 -11.98 27.51
N GLU A 219 10.49 -13.22 27.99
CA GLU A 219 11.19 -13.54 29.24
C GLU A 219 12.71 -13.32 29.14
N VAL A 220 13.33 -13.63 28.00
CA VAL A 220 14.74 -13.35 27.72
C VAL A 220 15.00 -11.86 27.84
N LEU A 221 14.30 -11.03 27.06
CA LEU A 221 14.44 -9.58 27.09
C LEU A 221 14.09 -9.00 28.47
N ALA A 222 13.00 -9.42 29.11
CA ALA A 222 12.67 -8.96 30.46
C ALA A 222 13.76 -9.31 31.49
N SER A 223 14.40 -10.49 31.40
CA SER A 223 15.52 -10.86 32.26
C SER A 223 16.82 -10.08 31.99
N GLN A 224 16.96 -9.52 30.79
CA GLN A 224 18.04 -8.59 30.39
C GLN A 224 17.71 -7.12 30.75
N GLY A 225 16.48 -6.85 31.18
CA GLY A 225 16.04 -5.56 31.69
C GLY A 225 15.17 -4.75 30.72
N TYR A 226 14.50 -5.34 29.74
CA TYR A 226 13.49 -4.64 28.93
C TYR A 226 12.11 -4.75 29.57
N ALA A 227 11.21 -3.82 29.29
CA ALA A 227 9.78 -4.07 29.47
C ALA A 227 9.27 -4.70 28.18
N VAL A 228 8.55 -5.83 28.26
CA VAL A 228 8.02 -6.49 27.06
C VAL A 228 6.51 -6.64 27.15
N VAL A 229 5.83 -6.27 26.08
CA VAL A 229 4.37 -6.30 25.97
C VAL A 229 3.99 -7.09 24.73
N SER A 230 3.28 -8.20 24.86
CA SER A 230 2.79 -8.98 23.72
C SER A 230 1.28 -8.89 23.64
N ILE A 231 0.75 -8.26 22.60
CA ILE A 231 -0.66 -7.85 22.48
C ILE A 231 -1.47 -8.83 21.62
N SER A 232 -2.74 -8.98 21.99
CA SER A 232 -3.73 -9.79 21.28
C SER A 232 -4.39 -8.98 20.16
N ALA A 233 -4.66 -9.62 19.01
CA ALA A 233 -5.34 -9.02 17.85
C ALA A 233 -6.33 -10.00 17.21
N ASN A 234 -6.95 -10.85 18.02
CA ASN A 234 -7.85 -11.93 17.59
C ASN A 234 -9.17 -11.38 17.03
N ALA A 235 -9.70 -10.27 17.55
CA ALA A 235 -10.86 -9.61 16.95
C ALA A 235 -10.59 -9.18 15.51
N ILE A 236 -9.39 -8.64 15.23
CA ILE A 236 -8.99 -8.27 13.87
C ILE A 236 -8.83 -9.53 13.01
N ASN A 237 -8.16 -10.59 13.50
CA ASN A 237 -8.04 -11.87 12.77
C ASN A 237 -9.40 -12.47 12.37
N SER A 238 -10.44 -12.33 13.21
CA SER A 238 -11.80 -12.82 12.93
C SER A 238 -12.54 -12.02 11.86
N LEU A 239 -12.11 -10.81 11.52
CA LEU A 239 -12.86 -9.86 10.69
C LEU A 239 -12.10 -9.41 9.43
N ASP A 240 -10.77 -9.49 9.44
CA ASP A 240 -9.88 -8.84 8.47
C ASP A 240 -9.96 -9.36 7.03
N GLY A 241 -10.49 -10.56 6.81
CA GLY A 241 -10.76 -11.10 5.48
C GLY A 241 -12.06 -10.60 4.84
N SER A 242 -13.00 -10.08 5.63
CA SER A 242 -14.36 -9.78 5.16
C SER A 242 -14.72 -8.28 5.21
N LEU A 243 -14.05 -7.48 6.05
CA LEU A 243 -14.48 -6.11 6.38
C LEU A 243 -13.44 -5.00 6.14
N ALA A 244 -12.23 -5.30 5.65
CA ALA A 244 -11.19 -4.29 5.46
C ALA A 244 -10.38 -4.48 4.17
N ASP A 245 -10.34 -3.45 3.31
CA ASP A 245 -9.58 -3.45 2.06
C ASP A 245 -8.08 -3.65 2.25
N ASP A 246 -7.54 -3.14 3.36
CA ASP A 246 -6.13 -3.24 3.77
C ASP A 246 -5.81 -4.52 4.57
N THR A 247 -6.75 -5.46 4.65
CA THR A 247 -6.64 -6.71 5.43
C THR A 247 -6.34 -6.49 6.93
N GLY A 248 -6.81 -5.35 7.47
CA GLY A 248 -6.71 -5.00 8.88
C GLY A 248 -5.41 -4.31 9.30
N ALA A 249 -4.55 -3.90 8.36
CA ALA A 249 -3.28 -3.25 8.65
C ALA A 249 -3.45 -1.97 9.49
N ALA A 250 -4.40 -1.09 9.14
CA ALA A 250 -4.70 0.15 9.86
C ALA A 250 -5.31 -0.10 11.24
N ALA A 251 -6.17 -1.12 11.39
CA ALA A 251 -6.68 -1.52 12.69
C ALA A 251 -5.59 -2.08 13.61
N ARG A 252 -4.66 -2.87 13.06
CA ARG A 252 -3.47 -3.37 13.80
C ARG A 252 -2.55 -2.21 14.19
N GLY A 253 -2.32 -1.26 13.30
CA GLY A 253 -1.56 -0.05 13.57
C GLY A 253 -2.17 0.80 14.68
N GLN A 254 -3.48 1.03 14.62
CA GLN A 254 -4.27 1.70 15.66
C GLN A 254 -4.15 0.97 17.00
N LEU A 255 -4.35 -0.35 17.01
CA LEU A 255 -4.30 -1.18 18.22
C LEU A 255 -2.93 -1.10 18.92
N VAL A 256 -1.82 -1.10 18.18
CA VAL A 256 -0.48 -0.88 18.74
C VAL A 256 -0.39 0.48 19.44
N LEU A 257 -0.87 1.55 18.80
CA LEU A 257 -0.83 2.89 19.38
C LEU A 257 -1.76 3.06 20.59
N ASP A 258 -2.95 2.44 20.57
CA ASP A 258 -3.86 2.42 21.73
C ASP A 258 -3.25 1.68 22.93
N HIS A 259 -2.59 0.54 22.69
CA HIS A 259 -1.85 -0.16 23.73
C HIS A 259 -0.66 0.67 24.26
N LEU A 260 0.08 1.39 23.41
CA LEU A 260 1.15 2.29 23.85
C LEU A 260 0.62 3.50 24.65
N GLN A 261 -0.54 4.06 24.27
CA GLN A 261 -1.18 5.15 25.01
C GLN A 261 -1.73 4.68 26.37
N LEU A 262 -2.37 3.51 26.42
CA LEU A 262 -2.78 2.85 27.65
C LEU A 262 -1.60 2.67 28.63
N LEU A 263 -0.43 2.27 28.10
CA LEU A 263 0.81 2.11 28.85
C LEU A 263 1.42 3.47 29.26
N ARG A 264 1.29 4.52 28.44
CA ARG A 264 1.70 5.90 28.77
C ARG A 264 0.93 6.41 29.98
N ASP A 265 -0.38 6.22 30.00
CA ASP A 265 -1.25 6.60 31.11
C ASP A 265 -0.95 5.77 32.38
N ALA A 266 -0.73 4.46 32.23
CA ALA A 266 -0.31 3.60 33.34
C ALA A 266 1.05 4.03 33.91
N ASN A 267 2.03 4.34 33.06
CA ASN A 267 3.37 4.79 33.43
C ASN A 267 3.34 6.15 34.16
N ALA A 268 2.48 7.09 33.72
CA ALA A 268 2.22 8.35 34.43
C ALA A 268 1.53 8.14 35.81
N GLY A 269 0.93 6.97 36.02
CA GLY A 269 0.19 6.61 37.23
C GLY A 269 -1.29 6.97 37.17
N ALA A 270 -1.86 7.01 35.97
CA ALA A 270 -3.27 7.12 35.65
C ALA A 270 -3.83 5.81 35.05
N ALA A 271 -3.26 4.67 35.42
CA ALA A 271 -3.68 3.34 34.97
C ALA A 271 -5.21 3.15 35.13
N PRO A 272 -5.94 2.76 34.06
CA PRO A 272 -7.37 2.49 34.15
C PRO A 272 -7.66 1.16 34.86
N ASP A 273 -8.92 0.96 35.25
CA ASP A 273 -9.38 -0.27 35.90
C ASP A 273 -9.07 -1.49 35.02
N GLY A 274 -8.28 -2.43 35.54
CA GLY A 274 -7.82 -3.63 34.83
C GLY A 274 -6.32 -3.64 34.48
N VAL A 275 -5.66 -2.47 34.46
CA VAL A 275 -4.20 -2.35 34.27
C VAL A 275 -3.51 -2.21 35.63
N ASP A 276 -2.36 -2.87 35.81
CA ASP A 276 -1.65 -2.85 37.11
C ASP A 276 -1.00 -1.47 37.38
N PRO A 277 -1.40 -0.75 38.45
CA PRO A 277 -0.78 0.52 38.82
C PRO A 277 0.69 0.40 39.27
N ALA A 278 1.21 -0.83 39.43
CA ALA A 278 2.63 -1.09 39.64
C ALA A 278 3.53 -0.73 38.43
N LEU A 279 2.95 -0.56 37.24
CA LEU A 279 3.66 -0.11 36.02
C LEU A 279 4.10 1.36 36.05
N LYS A 280 3.67 2.13 37.05
CA LYS A 280 4.03 3.55 37.19
C LYS A 280 5.54 3.78 37.25
N GLY A 281 6.08 4.58 36.32
CA GLY A 281 7.50 4.95 36.24
C GLY A 281 8.43 3.78 35.90
N ARG A 282 7.95 2.82 35.10
CA ARG A 282 8.69 1.62 34.67
C ARG A 282 8.88 1.53 33.14
N LEU A 283 8.17 2.31 32.34
CA LEU A 283 8.12 2.15 30.88
C LEU A 283 8.71 3.37 30.17
N ASP A 284 9.81 3.17 29.45
CA ASP A 284 10.44 4.18 28.60
C ASP A 284 9.78 4.14 27.22
N LEU A 285 8.78 5.01 27.03
CA LEU A 285 8.00 5.12 25.80
C LEU A 285 8.61 6.10 24.78
N ASP A 286 9.77 6.67 25.11
CA ASP A 286 10.66 7.35 24.17
C ASP A 286 11.70 6.37 23.56
N ASN A 287 11.68 5.10 23.99
CA ASN A 287 12.56 4.03 23.50
C ASN A 287 11.78 2.71 23.29
N VAL A 288 10.96 2.69 22.23
CA VAL A 288 10.08 1.59 21.83
C VAL A 288 10.62 0.83 20.62
N GLY A 289 10.57 -0.49 20.67
CA GLY A 289 10.79 -1.37 19.50
C GLY A 289 9.55 -2.21 19.22
N LEU A 290 9.22 -2.41 17.95
CA LEU A 290 8.04 -3.18 17.53
C LEU A 290 8.47 -4.46 16.78
N MET A 291 7.91 -5.62 17.18
CA MET A 291 7.94 -6.85 16.38
C MET A 291 6.53 -7.20 15.95
N GLY A 292 6.38 -7.62 14.69
CA GLY A 292 5.10 -8.03 14.14
C GLY A 292 5.27 -9.26 13.27
N HIS A 293 4.48 -10.31 13.50
CA HIS A 293 4.50 -11.54 12.70
C HIS A 293 3.41 -11.51 11.61
N SER A 294 3.67 -11.90 10.36
CA SER A 294 2.64 -12.02 9.30
C SER A 294 1.91 -10.68 9.05
N ARG A 295 0.58 -10.66 9.02
CA ARG A 295 -0.24 -9.42 9.01
C ARG A 295 0.04 -8.49 10.21
N GLY A 296 0.58 -9.02 11.31
CA GLY A 296 1.11 -8.22 12.42
C GLY A 296 2.39 -7.46 12.05
N GLY A 297 3.20 -7.99 11.14
CA GLY A 297 4.36 -7.31 10.55
C GLY A 297 3.95 -6.06 9.78
N GLU A 298 2.97 -6.19 8.89
CA GLU A 298 2.36 -5.04 8.20
C GLU A 298 1.70 -4.08 9.20
N GLY A 299 1.06 -4.62 10.25
CA GLY A 299 0.51 -3.86 11.37
C GLY A 299 1.52 -2.98 12.11
N ILE A 300 2.75 -3.44 12.37
CA ILE A 300 3.78 -2.59 13.02
C ILE A 300 4.38 -1.56 12.06
N MET A 301 4.49 -1.87 10.77
CA MET A 301 4.91 -0.90 9.75
C MET A 301 3.87 0.21 9.61
N ARG A 302 2.58 -0.16 9.68
CA ARG A 302 1.45 0.76 9.72
C ARG A 302 1.39 1.59 11.00
N ALA A 303 1.68 0.99 12.16
CA ALA A 303 1.81 1.70 13.44
C ALA A 303 2.91 2.78 13.38
N ALA A 304 4.04 2.48 12.75
CA ALA A 304 5.16 3.42 12.63
C ALA A 304 4.80 4.67 11.81
N VAL A 305 4.05 4.55 10.72
CA VAL A 305 3.62 5.73 9.93
C VAL A 305 2.49 6.51 10.62
N LEU A 306 1.51 5.82 11.23
CA LEU A 306 0.45 6.47 12.01
C LEU A 306 1.01 7.22 13.24
N ASN A 307 2.09 6.72 13.82
CA ASN A 307 2.80 7.41 14.92
C ASN A 307 3.30 8.80 14.51
N PHE A 308 3.69 9.01 13.25
CA PHE A 308 4.16 10.32 12.74
C PHE A 308 3.05 11.38 12.67
N GLU A 309 1.78 10.95 12.71
CA GLU A 309 0.60 11.83 12.67
C GLU A 309 0.14 12.27 14.08
N LEU A 310 0.72 11.73 15.14
CA LEU A 310 0.39 12.08 16.53
C LEU A 310 1.03 13.42 16.94
N ASP A 311 0.30 14.22 17.73
CA ASP A 311 0.83 15.43 18.39
C ASP A 311 1.99 15.13 19.37
N ASP A 312 1.96 13.94 19.99
CA ASP A 312 2.96 13.42 20.93
C ASP A 312 3.37 11.99 20.51
N PRO A 313 4.23 11.85 19.49
CA PRO A 313 4.61 10.55 18.93
C PRO A 313 5.45 9.74 19.91
N PHE A 314 5.27 8.41 19.91
CA PHE A 314 6.13 7.49 20.64
C PHE A 314 7.51 7.42 20.00
N GLY A 315 8.55 7.22 20.83
CA GLY A 315 9.92 7.07 20.35
C GLY A 315 10.16 5.66 19.80
N ILE A 316 9.63 5.35 18.62
CA ILE A 316 9.85 4.07 17.93
C ILE A 316 11.25 4.07 17.30
N ARG A 317 12.11 3.12 17.69
CA ARG A 317 13.55 3.07 17.33
C ARG A 317 13.99 1.80 16.60
N GLY A 318 13.12 0.82 16.44
CA GLY A 318 13.41 -0.40 15.68
C GLY A 318 12.15 -1.15 15.28
N LEU A 319 12.12 -1.65 14.06
CA LEU A 319 11.04 -2.47 13.50
C LEU A 319 11.57 -3.85 13.10
N LEU A 320 10.93 -4.90 13.61
CA LEU A 320 11.23 -6.30 13.28
C LEU A 320 9.99 -6.99 12.67
N PRO A 321 9.70 -6.79 11.37
CA PRO A 321 8.75 -7.62 10.65
C PRO A 321 9.26 -9.06 10.54
N LEU A 322 8.53 -10.00 11.15
CA LEU A 322 8.80 -11.44 11.12
C LEU A 322 7.84 -12.10 10.14
N ALA A 323 8.34 -12.80 9.11
CA ALA A 323 7.55 -13.44 8.06
C ALA A 323 6.35 -12.58 7.58
N PRO A 324 6.53 -11.29 7.25
CA PRO A 324 5.42 -10.35 7.25
C PRO A 324 4.69 -10.29 5.90
N THR A 325 3.42 -9.88 5.93
CA THR A 325 2.72 -9.42 4.73
C THR A 325 3.17 -8.01 4.33
N ASP A 326 2.87 -7.58 3.10
CA ASP A 326 3.02 -6.20 2.62
C ASP A 326 2.00 -5.91 1.49
N TYR A 327 0.71 -6.14 1.77
CA TYR A 327 -0.37 -5.97 0.79
C TYR A 327 -0.55 -4.52 0.33
N THR A 328 -0.08 -3.56 1.15
CA THR A 328 -0.27 -2.12 0.96
C THR A 328 1.01 -1.36 0.58
N ARG A 329 2.17 -2.04 0.44
CA ARG A 329 3.48 -1.46 0.02
C ARG A 329 3.89 -0.28 0.90
N ILE A 330 3.98 -0.51 2.21
CA ILE A 330 4.27 0.56 3.20
C ILE A 330 5.77 0.84 3.25
N THR A 331 6.15 2.10 3.08
CA THR A 331 7.53 2.57 3.22
C THR A 331 7.72 3.39 4.49
N VAL A 332 8.73 3.08 5.30
CA VAL A 332 8.97 3.73 6.60
C VAL A 332 10.32 4.48 6.61
N PRO A 333 10.33 5.82 6.72
CA PRO A 333 11.55 6.61 6.90
C PRO A 333 12.12 6.53 8.31
N GLY A 334 13.44 6.73 8.42
CA GLY A 334 14.12 7.14 9.65
C GLY A 334 14.22 6.11 10.79
N ILE A 335 13.67 4.90 10.62
CA ILE A 335 13.70 3.85 11.64
C ILE A 335 14.46 2.63 11.09
N PRO A 336 15.45 2.07 11.83
CA PRO A 336 16.09 0.81 11.46
C PRO A 336 15.09 -0.35 11.39
N THR A 337 15.16 -1.12 10.30
CA THR A 337 14.23 -2.23 10.04
C THR A 337 14.99 -3.49 9.66
N ALA A 338 14.69 -4.62 10.31
CA ALA A 338 15.14 -5.94 9.88
C ALA A 338 13.93 -6.82 9.57
N THR A 339 13.81 -7.31 8.35
CA THR A 339 12.75 -8.25 7.96
C THR A 339 13.27 -9.68 7.98
N ILE A 340 12.63 -10.57 8.74
CA ILE A 340 12.94 -12.00 8.74
C ILE A 340 12.07 -12.72 7.68
N LEU A 341 12.68 -13.49 6.79
CA LEU A 341 12.05 -14.17 5.65
C LEU A 341 12.28 -15.69 5.74
N PRO A 342 11.26 -16.50 6.05
CA PRO A 342 11.40 -17.96 6.16
C PRO A 342 11.36 -18.63 4.78
N TYR A 343 12.39 -19.40 4.41
CA TYR A 343 12.46 -19.96 3.05
C TYR A 343 11.38 -21.02 2.74
N CYS A 344 10.92 -21.73 3.78
CA CYS A 344 9.87 -22.74 3.70
C CYS A 344 8.54 -22.22 4.28
N ASP A 345 8.32 -20.90 4.25
CA ASP A 345 7.03 -20.28 4.52
C ASP A 345 6.00 -20.80 3.51
N GLY A 346 4.92 -21.38 4.03
CA GLY A 346 3.80 -21.89 3.24
C GLY A 346 2.55 -21.02 3.29
N ASP A 347 2.51 -19.95 4.09
CA ASP A 347 1.36 -19.04 4.22
C ASP A 347 1.61 -17.67 3.59
N VAL A 348 2.83 -17.14 3.72
CA VAL A 348 3.36 -15.97 2.99
C VAL A 348 4.48 -16.48 2.07
N GLU A 349 4.13 -17.41 1.19
CA GLU A 349 5.09 -18.19 0.41
C GLU A 349 5.83 -17.35 -0.64
N ASP A 350 5.31 -16.17 -1.00
CA ASP A 350 5.99 -15.21 -1.88
C ASP A 350 7.04 -14.33 -1.18
N GLN A 351 7.11 -14.38 0.16
CA GLN A 351 7.97 -13.55 0.99
C GLN A 351 7.85 -12.05 0.68
N MET A 352 6.63 -11.54 0.41
CA MET A 352 6.37 -10.14 0.06
C MET A 352 7.02 -9.11 1.00
N GLY A 353 7.24 -9.45 2.27
CA GLY A 353 8.02 -8.67 3.25
C GLY A 353 9.39 -8.18 2.78
N GLN A 354 10.01 -8.81 1.77
CA GLN A 354 11.21 -8.30 1.09
C GLN A 354 11.03 -6.85 0.61
N LYS A 355 9.82 -6.48 0.18
CA LYS A 355 9.49 -5.17 -0.39
C LYS A 355 9.64 -4.02 0.62
N TYR A 356 9.51 -4.29 1.93
CA TYR A 356 9.83 -3.30 2.96
C TYR A 356 11.26 -2.78 2.88
N ILE A 357 12.20 -3.66 2.55
CA ILE A 357 13.61 -3.31 2.39
C ILE A 357 13.84 -2.71 1.01
N ASP A 358 13.25 -3.29 -0.04
CA ASP A 358 13.43 -2.84 -1.40
C ASP A 358 12.89 -1.42 -1.67
N ASP A 359 11.62 -1.17 -1.36
CA ASP A 359 11.01 0.15 -1.58
C ASP A 359 11.62 1.21 -0.66
N SER A 360 11.98 0.85 0.59
CA SER A 360 12.45 1.85 1.57
C SER A 360 13.95 2.18 1.48
N ARG A 361 14.83 1.29 0.99
CA ARG A 361 16.29 1.44 1.15
C ARG A 361 16.92 2.69 0.51
N HIS A 362 16.24 3.28 -0.48
CA HIS A 362 16.64 4.53 -1.15
C HIS A 362 15.54 5.59 -1.19
N ALA A 363 14.36 5.34 -0.58
CA ALA A 363 13.20 6.21 -0.72
C ALA A 363 13.39 7.62 -0.11
N PHE A 364 13.97 7.71 1.09
CA PHE A 364 13.82 8.90 1.94
C PHE A 364 15.08 9.74 2.13
N GLY A 365 16.24 9.28 1.65
CA GLY A 365 17.54 9.93 1.87
C GLY A 365 17.96 9.96 3.34
N ASP A 366 17.52 8.98 4.13
CA ASP A 366 17.82 8.87 5.55
C ASP A 366 19.12 8.08 5.82
N ASP A 367 19.46 7.97 7.11
CA ASP A 367 20.72 7.40 7.59
C ASP A 367 20.45 6.25 8.56
N VAL A 368 19.75 5.20 8.11
CA VAL A 368 19.46 4.02 8.95
C VAL A 368 19.76 2.69 8.26
N LEU A 369 20.07 1.68 9.07
CA LEU A 369 20.25 0.29 8.62
C LEU A 369 18.90 -0.33 8.21
N ARG A 370 18.86 -0.98 7.04
CA ARG A 370 17.72 -1.79 6.60
C ARG A 370 18.19 -3.12 6.06
N SER A 371 17.61 -4.22 6.54
CA SER A 371 18.14 -5.56 6.28
C SER A 371 17.06 -6.60 6.02
N SER A 372 17.25 -7.44 5.01
CA SER A 372 16.50 -8.70 4.84
C SER A 372 17.32 -9.83 5.42
N VAL A 373 16.70 -10.72 6.20
CA VAL A 373 17.33 -11.91 6.79
C VAL A 373 16.59 -13.14 6.25
N LEU A 374 17.14 -13.77 5.22
CA LEU A 374 16.63 -15.04 4.70
C LEU A 374 17.08 -16.18 5.62
N VAL A 375 16.16 -17.06 5.98
CA VAL A 375 16.42 -18.18 6.90
C VAL A 375 15.99 -19.49 6.26
N MET A 376 16.96 -20.33 5.90
CA MET A 376 16.68 -21.59 5.24
C MET A 376 16.07 -22.61 6.20
N GLY A 377 15.10 -23.39 5.72
CA GLY A 377 14.50 -24.48 6.51
C GLY A 377 13.49 -24.05 7.58
N THR A 378 13.14 -22.76 7.66
CA THR A 378 12.09 -22.23 8.55
C THR A 378 10.76 -22.05 7.80
N ASN A 379 9.64 -22.29 8.48
CA ASN A 379 8.27 -22.06 8.00
C ASN A 379 7.64 -20.83 8.68
N HIS A 380 6.37 -20.56 8.39
CA HIS A 380 5.64 -19.45 9.01
C HIS A 380 5.35 -19.72 10.49
N ASN A 381 4.76 -20.87 10.80
CA ASN A 381 4.07 -21.06 12.08
C ASN A 381 4.99 -21.34 13.26
N PHE A 382 6.19 -21.90 13.05
CA PHE A 382 6.99 -22.44 14.15
C PHE A 382 7.71 -21.38 14.99
N PHE A 383 7.59 -20.09 14.62
CA PHE A 383 7.94 -18.98 15.51
C PHE A 383 6.91 -18.73 16.63
N ASN A 384 5.72 -19.36 16.56
CA ASN A 384 4.67 -19.19 17.56
C ASN A 384 4.26 -20.53 18.20
N THR A 385 4.52 -20.69 19.50
CA THR A 385 4.20 -21.92 20.23
C THR A 385 2.71 -22.28 20.29
N TYR A 386 1.79 -21.35 20.05
CA TYR A 386 0.35 -21.61 19.99
C TYR A 386 -0.15 -22.02 18.60
N TRP A 387 0.67 -21.85 17.56
CA TRP A 387 0.36 -22.27 16.19
C TRP A 387 1.07 -23.59 15.81
N THR A 388 2.06 -23.98 16.62
CA THR A 388 2.98 -25.10 16.34
C THR A 388 2.41 -26.46 16.82
N PRO A 389 2.33 -27.48 15.95
CA PRO A 389 1.93 -28.83 16.32
C PRO A 389 2.80 -29.42 17.44
N GLY A 390 2.15 -30.01 18.45
CA GLY A 390 2.85 -30.60 19.61
C GLY A 390 3.38 -29.59 20.64
N LYS A 391 3.21 -28.28 20.40
CA LYS A 391 3.38 -27.22 21.41
C LYS A 391 2.03 -26.75 21.96
N TYR A 392 0.98 -26.78 21.13
CA TYR A 392 -0.41 -26.52 21.52
C TYR A 392 -1.38 -27.58 20.96
N ASP A 393 -2.60 -27.63 21.51
CA ASP A 393 -3.55 -28.76 21.35
C ASP A 393 -4.56 -28.59 20.20
N VAL A 394 -4.85 -27.36 19.77
CA VAL A 394 -5.92 -27.03 18.81
C VAL A 394 -5.49 -25.92 17.86
N ALA A 395 -6.03 -25.92 16.63
CA ALA A 395 -5.71 -24.95 15.59
C ALA A 395 -4.20 -24.75 15.38
N THR A 396 -3.45 -25.85 15.28
CA THR A 396 -2.00 -25.85 14.99
C THR A 396 -1.74 -26.50 13.64
N SER A 397 -0.80 -25.97 12.86
CA SER A 397 -0.40 -26.52 11.56
C SER A 397 1.08 -26.33 11.27
N ASP A 398 1.66 -27.26 10.52
CA ASP A 398 2.83 -26.96 9.69
C ASP A 398 2.29 -26.36 8.39
N ASP A 399 2.48 -25.05 8.21
CA ASP A 399 2.00 -24.28 7.06
C ASP A 399 2.58 -24.75 5.73
N TRP A 400 3.70 -25.49 5.71
CA TRP A 400 4.18 -26.10 4.47
C TRP A 400 3.19 -27.12 3.87
N ALA A 401 2.25 -27.64 4.67
CA ALA A 401 1.16 -28.49 4.17
C ALA A 401 0.17 -27.74 3.25
N ILE A 402 0.20 -26.41 3.21
CA ILE A 402 -0.52 -25.58 2.23
C ILE A 402 0.05 -25.85 0.83
N MET A 403 1.38 -25.93 0.71
CA MET A 403 2.12 -26.12 -0.54
C MET A 403 2.29 -27.61 -0.89
N ASP A 404 2.68 -28.44 0.07
CA ASP A 404 2.74 -29.90 -0.07
C ASP A 404 2.05 -30.62 1.09
N ARG A 405 0.77 -30.92 0.89
CA ARG A 405 -0.07 -31.74 1.79
C ARG A 405 0.53 -33.12 2.12
N SER A 406 1.47 -33.63 1.32
CA SER A 406 2.11 -34.93 1.55
C SER A 406 3.34 -34.85 2.46
N GLN A 407 3.91 -33.64 2.66
CA GLN A 407 5.14 -33.39 3.42
C GLN A 407 6.33 -34.23 2.91
N THR A 408 6.43 -34.41 1.58
CA THR A 408 7.49 -35.16 0.89
C THR A 408 8.43 -34.33 0.04
N ASP A 409 8.19 -33.01 -0.10
CA ASP A 409 9.11 -32.09 -0.75
C ASP A 409 10.56 -32.24 -0.19
N PRO A 410 11.58 -32.37 -1.05
CA PRO A 410 12.94 -32.69 -0.63
C PRO A 410 13.70 -31.53 0.04
N VAL A 411 13.16 -30.30 0.05
CA VAL A 411 13.78 -29.10 0.63
C VAL A 411 13.04 -28.63 1.88
N CYS A 412 11.72 -28.61 1.83
CA CYS A 412 10.87 -28.00 2.83
C CYS A 412 9.86 -28.96 3.49
N GLY A 413 9.70 -30.19 3.01
CA GLY A 413 8.87 -31.19 3.68
C GLY A 413 9.38 -31.53 5.09
N GLU A 414 8.49 -31.94 6.00
CA GLU A 414 8.77 -32.22 7.43
C GLU A 414 10.06 -33.04 7.70
N SER A 415 10.39 -33.99 6.81
CA SER A 415 11.56 -34.87 6.92
C SER A 415 12.76 -34.49 6.03
N ALA A 416 12.73 -33.33 5.37
CA ALA A 416 13.82 -32.88 4.48
C ALA A 416 15.09 -32.56 5.29
N PRO A 417 16.31 -32.90 4.81
CA PRO A 417 17.56 -32.62 5.54
C PRO A 417 17.85 -31.13 5.77
N THR A 418 17.27 -30.27 4.93
CA THR A 418 17.35 -28.81 4.98
C THR A 418 16.28 -28.16 5.86
N ARG A 419 15.29 -28.92 6.35
CA ARG A 419 14.20 -28.44 7.19
C ARG A 419 14.62 -28.43 8.65
N LEU A 420 14.44 -27.29 9.33
CA LEU A 420 14.64 -27.18 10.78
C LEU A 420 13.42 -27.73 11.52
N ASP A 421 13.62 -28.40 12.65
CA ASP A 421 12.51 -28.82 13.52
C ASP A 421 11.90 -27.65 14.30
N ALA A 422 10.69 -27.84 14.82
CA ALA A 422 9.95 -26.78 15.51
C ALA A 422 10.65 -26.18 16.73
N ASP A 423 11.54 -26.93 17.41
CA ASP A 423 12.31 -26.38 18.53
C ASP A 423 13.46 -25.51 18.04
N ALA A 424 14.13 -25.90 16.94
CA ALA A 424 15.18 -25.10 16.30
C ALA A 424 14.64 -23.79 15.71
N GLN A 425 13.48 -23.84 15.03
CA GLN A 425 12.85 -22.64 14.46
C GLN A 425 12.40 -21.64 15.54
N TYR A 426 11.81 -22.12 16.63
CA TYR A 426 11.41 -21.27 17.75
C TYR A 426 12.61 -20.69 18.51
N ALA A 427 13.70 -21.45 18.65
CA ALA A 427 14.97 -20.98 19.22
C ALA A 427 15.61 -19.89 18.34
N PHE A 428 15.61 -20.06 17.01
CA PHE A 428 16.03 -19.03 16.06
C PHE A 428 15.22 -17.74 16.25
N GLY A 429 13.88 -17.84 16.25
CA GLY A 429 13.00 -16.68 16.42
C GLY A 429 13.29 -15.93 17.72
N THR A 430 13.41 -16.68 18.82
CA THR A 430 13.81 -16.13 20.15
C THR A 430 15.13 -15.39 20.09
N ALA A 431 16.13 -15.94 19.40
CA ALA A 431 17.46 -15.33 19.26
C ALA A 431 17.44 -14.03 18.45
N TYR A 432 16.76 -14.01 17.30
CA TYR A 432 16.72 -12.83 16.43
C TYR A 432 15.83 -11.72 16.98
N ILE A 433 14.70 -12.05 17.62
CA ILE A 433 13.87 -11.08 18.36
C ILE A 433 14.68 -10.42 19.48
N ALA A 434 15.36 -11.22 20.31
CA ALA A 434 16.19 -10.68 21.38
C ALA A 434 17.37 -9.86 20.83
N GLY A 435 18.08 -10.36 19.82
CA GLY A 435 19.26 -9.71 19.24
C GLY A 435 18.93 -8.34 18.66
N PHE A 436 17.82 -8.23 17.93
CA PHE A 436 17.39 -6.97 17.32
C PHE A 436 17.02 -5.89 18.34
N PHE A 437 16.26 -6.24 19.40
CA PHE A 437 15.89 -5.24 20.43
C PHE A 437 17.03 -4.91 21.38
N ARG A 438 17.95 -5.84 21.66
CA ARG A 438 19.19 -5.52 22.35
C ARG A 438 20.05 -4.55 21.55
N LEU A 439 20.14 -4.75 20.24
CA LEU A 439 20.85 -3.85 19.33
C LEU A 439 20.19 -2.45 19.26
N THR A 440 18.89 -2.38 18.98
CA THR A 440 18.17 -1.12 18.69
C THR A 440 17.75 -0.32 19.92
N LEU A 441 17.35 -0.98 21.02
CA LEU A 441 16.88 -0.31 22.23
C LEU A 441 17.95 -0.25 23.34
N GLY A 442 18.85 -1.24 23.35
CA GLY A 442 19.92 -1.38 24.34
C GLY A 442 21.31 -0.92 23.88
N GLU A 443 21.47 -0.61 22.59
CA GLU A 443 22.76 -0.25 21.98
C GLU A 443 23.85 -1.36 22.12
N ASP A 444 23.44 -2.63 22.24
CA ASP A 444 24.35 -3.79 22.25
C ASP A 444 24.94 -4.04 20.83
N GLU A 445 25.90 -3.22 20.41
CA GLU A 445 26.58 -3.31 19.09
C GLU A 445 27.15 -4.71 18.77
N GLN A 446 27.38 -5.55 19.78
CA GLN A 446 27.83 -6.93 19.62
C GLN A 446 26.86 -7.83 18.81
N PHE A 447 25.59 -7.43 18.64
CA PHE A 447 24.61 -8.15 17.79
C PHE A 447 24.43 -7.53 16.40
N LEU A 448 25.10 -6.41 16.10
CA LEU A 448 25.07 -5.80 14.76
C LEU A 448 25.47 -6.78 13.63
N PRO A 449 26.45 -7.69 13.80
CA PRO A 449 26.81 -8.69 12.80
C PRO A 449 25.70 -9.68 12.39
N MET A 450 24.60 -9.77 13.17
CA MET A 450 23.42 -10.57 12.81
C MET A 450 22.55 -9.88 11.74
N PHE A 451 22.77 -8.59 11.49
CA PHE A 451 21.88 -7.73 10.69
C PHE A 451 22.62 -6.82 9.69
N ASP A 452 23.95 -6.80 9.65
CA ASP A 452 24.73 -5.85 8.83
C ASP A 452 25.28 -6.40 7.50
N GLY A 453 24.90 -7.63 7.14
CA GLY A 453 25.42 -8.34 5.96
C GLY A 453 26.62 -9.25 6.23
N SER A 454 27.00 -9.43 7.51
CA SER A 454 28.07 -10.36 7.92
C SER A 454 27.61 -11.82 8.13
N ASP A 455 26.32 -12.12 7.97
CA ASP A 455 25.70 -13.44 8.20
C ASP A 455 26.02 -14.08 9.56
N ALA A 456 26.32 -13.28 10.60
CA ALA A 456 26.81 -13.85 11.85
C ALA A 456 25.68 -14.45 12.70
N VAL A 457 25.80 -15.74 13.05
CA VAL A 457 24.75 -16.49 13.77
C VAL A 457 25.12 -16.75 15.23
N PRO A 458 24.20 -16.55 16.20
CA PRO A 458 24.40 -16.94 17.59
C PRO A 458 24.24 -18.45 17.79
N SER A 459 24.77 -18.98 18.90
CA SER A 459 24.72 -20.43 19.18
C SER A 459 23.30 -21.02 19.30
N SER A 460 22.32 -20.21 19.71
CA SER A 460 20.90 -20.54 19.78
C SER A 460 20.22 -20.70 18.41
N ALA A 461 20.78 -20.11 17.35
CA ALA A 461 20.37 -20.38 15.97
C ALA A 461 20.93 -21.71 15.43
N GLY A 462 21.82 -22.39 16.17
CA GLY A 462 22.38 -23.69 15.80
C GLY A 462 23.16 -23.64 14.48
N ASP A 463 22.94 -24.65 13.63
CA ASP A 463 23.56 -24.78 12.30
C ASP A 463 22.65 -24.19 11.19
N SER A 464 21.83 -23.17 11.48
CA SER A 464 20.94 -22.53 10.50
C SER A 464 21.73 -21.82 9.39
N ASP A 465 21.35 -22.03 8.13
CA ASP A 465 21.80 -21.23 6.98
C ASP A 465 20.98 -19.93 6.96
N VAL A 466 21.67 -18.83 7.25
CA VAL A 466 21.11 -17.47 7.38
C VAL A 466 21.88 -16.55 6.44
N ARG A 467 21.15 -15.76 5.66
CA ARG A 467 21.72 -14.87 4.64
C ARG A 467 21.12 -13.48 4.78
N VAL A 468 21.98 -12.48 4.96
CA VAL A 468 21.60 -11.12 5.34
C VAL A 468 21.92 -10.16 4.21
N SER A 469 20.89 -9.56 3.62
CA SER A 469 21.02 -8.48 2.64
C SER A 469 20.79 -7.12 3.32
N ALA A 470 21.87 -6.47 3.75
CA ALA A 470 21.86 -5.20 4.46
C ALA A 470 22.18 -4.00 3.55
N THR A 471 21.36 -2.96 3.64
CA THR A 471 21.69 -1.61 3.20
C THR A 471 22.11 -0.79 4.42
N LEU A 472 23.41 -0.52 4.52
CA LEU A 472 23.97 0.31 5.58
C LEU A 472 23.47 1.76 5.52
N PRO A 473 23.51 2.52 6.64
CA PRO A 473 23.20 3.94 6.66
C PRO A 473 23.96 4.74 5.59
N SER A 474 23.32 5.78 5.04
CA SER A 474 23.90 6.59 3.95
C SER A 474 25.22 7.28 4.33
N SER A 475 25.45 7.56 5.62
CA SER A 475 26.73 8.07 6.14
C SER A 475 27.88 7.04 6.12
N ARG A 476 27.58 5.75 5.90
CA ARG A 476 28.54 4.63 5.91
C ARG A 476 28.78 4.01 4.54
N ARG A 477 28.20 4.56 3.46
CA ARG A 477 28.35 4.01 2.11
C ARG A 477 28.57 5.09 1.06
N PHE A 478 29.18 4.69 -0.06
CA PHE A 478 29.24 5.44 -1.30
C PHE A 478 28.62 4.59 -2.40
N ASP A 479 27.42 4.98 -2.84
CA ASP A 479 26.69 4.29 -3.90
C ASP A 479 27.36 4.60 -5.26
N ILE A 480 27.86 3.56 -5.93
CA ILE A 480 28.49 3.68 -7.26
C ILE A 480 27.40 3.67 -8.33
N ASP A 481 26.52 2.68 -8.29
CA ASP A 481 25.27 2.67 -9.06
C ASP A 481 24.27 1.68 -8.43
N ASN A 482 23.01 2.10 -8.28
CA ASN A 482 21.94 1.24 -7.74
C ASN A 482 21.25 0.40 -8.82
N PHE A 483 21.62 0.60 -10.10
CA PHE A 483 21.05 -0.04 -11.28
C PHE A 483 19.53 0.18 -11.47
N ALA A 484 19.02 1.30 -10.95
CA ALA A 484 17.59 1.65 -10.97
C ALA A 484 17.18 2.58 -12.13
N SER A 485 18.06 2.89 -13.10
CA SER A 485 17.75 3.82 -14.20
C SER A 485 18.40 3.45 -15.53
N PRO A 486 17.65 3.42 -16.65
CA PRO A 486 18.20 3.17 -17.99
C PRO A 486 19.30 4.15 -18.45
N GLY A 487 19.46 5.28 -17.76
CA GLY A 487 20.52 6.26 -18.02
C GLY A 487 21.86 5.96 -17.35
N THR A 488 22.01 4.83 -16.65
CA THR A 488 23.25 4.44 -15.97
C THR A 488 24.47 4.46 -16.93
N PRO A 489 25.62 5.04 -16.53
CA PRO A 489 26.79 5.22 -17.40
C PRO A 489 27.63 3.94 -17.61
N VAL A 490 27.03 2.75 -17.54
CA VAL A 490 27.69 1.46 -17.71
C VAL A 490 28.12 1.24 -19.17
N GLN A 491 29.33 0.71 -19.36
CA GLN A 491 29.83 0.29 -20.67
C GLN A 491 29.94 -1.24 -20.72
N LEU A 492 29.39 -1.82 -21.77
CA LEU A 492 29.50 -3.24 -22.08
C LEU A 492 30.74 -3.53 -22.96
N ALA A 493 31.41 -4.65 -22.70
CA ALA A 493 32.43 -5.23 -23.56
C ALA A 493 32.27 -6.76 -23.66
N GLY A 494 32.76 -7.36 -24.74
CA GLY A 494 32.70 -8.82 -24.96
C GLY A 494 31.30 -9.35 -25.30
N ALA A 495 31.12 -10.66 -25.13
CA ALA A 495 29.87 -11.37 -25.42
C ALA A 495 28.88 -11.29 -24.25
N GLY A 496 28.04 -10.26 -24.25
CA GLY A 496 26.89 -10.12 -23.35
C GLY A 496 25.95 -8.99 -23.80
N ASP A 497 24.88 -8.78 -23.06
CA ASP A 497 23.95 -7.64 -23.21
C ASP A 497 23.40 -7.24 -21.83
N PHE A 498 22.85 -6.03 -21.70
CA PHE A 498 22.21 -5.63 -20.45
C PHE A 498 21.00 -4.72 -20.64
N ALA A 499 20.02 -4.87 -19.74
CA ALA A 499 18.88 -3.98 -19.63
C ALA A 499 18.62 -3.63 -18.17
N ILE A 500 18.07 -2.43 -17.91
CA ILE A 500 17.43 -2.15 -16.63
C ILE A 500 15.98 -2.64 -16.73
N CYS A 501 15.58 -3.46 -15.77
CA CYS A 501 14.29 -4.14 -15.71
C CYS A 501 13.57 -3.81 -14.39
N GLU A 502 12.26 -4.09 -14.30
CA GLU A 502 11.46 -4.00 -13.08
C GLU A 502 10.37 -5.10 -13.07
N SER A 503 9.92 -5.53 -11.89
CA SER A 503 8.80 -6.48 -11.70
C SER A 503 8.89 -7.87 -12.38
N LEU A 504 7.98 -8.75 -11.92
CA LEU A 504 7.58 -10.00 -12.53
C LEU A 504 6.48 -9.78 -13.57
N LYS A 505 6.50 -10.59 -14.63
CA LYS A 505 5.49 -10.62 -15.69
C LYS A 505 4.31 -11.56 -15.34
N PRO A 506 3.05 -11.23 -15.69
CA PRO A 506 2.56 -9.94 -16.19
C PRO A 506 2.00 -9.07 -15.05
N LEU A 507 2.16 -7.74 -15.16
CA LEU A 507 1.34 -6.79 -14.40
C LEU A 507 0.01 -6.53 -15.13
N GLN A 508 -1.06 -6.23 -14.38
CA GLN A 508 -2.36 -5.84 -14.95
C GLN A 508 -2.25 -4.51 -15.71
N VAL A 509 -1.55 -3.54 -15.11
CA VAL A 509 -1.10 -2.30 -15.77
C VAL A 509 0.42 -2.39 -15.94
N PRO A 510 0.93 -2.56 -17.18
CA PRO A 510 2.37 -2.72 -17.41
C PRO A 510 3.20 -1.52 -16.98
N GLY A 511 4.40 -1.80 -16.46
CA GLY A 511 5.42 -0.81 -16.14
C GLY A 511 6.06 -0.16 -17.39
N THR A 512 7.13 0.60 -17.16
CA THR A 512 7.87 1.30 -18.22
C THR A 512 9.17 0.60 -18.64
N LEU A 513 9.68 -0.28 -17.77
CA LEU A 513 10.86 -1.10 -18.02
C LEU A 513 10.46 -2.53 -18.46
N PRO A 514 11.37 -3.30 -19.11
CA PRO A 514 11.17 -4.74 -19.31
C PRO A 514 11.08 -5.48 -17.96
N TYR A 515 10.47 -6.66 -17.96
CA TYR A 515 10.36 -7.50 -16.77
C TYR A 515 11.69 -8.18 -16.41
N CYS A 516 12.05 -8.17 -15.13
CA CYS A 516 13.24 -8.88 -14.63
C CYS A 516 13.04 -10.40 -14.58
N VAL A 517 11.78 -10.84 -14.39
CA VAL A 517 11.39 -12.25 -14.35
C VAL A 517 10.14 -12.43 -15.23
N ASN A 518 10.13 -13.46 -16.08
CA ASN A 518 9.19 -13.58 -17.20
C ASN A 518 8.35 -14.86 -17.19
N ASP A 519 8.89 -15.94 -16.65
CA ASP A 519 8.37 -17.31 -16.80
C ASP A 519 8.23 -18.09 -15.48
N LEU A 520 8.67 -17.52 -14.34
CA LEU A 520 8.48 -18.10 -13.00
C LEU A 520 7.11 -17.75 -12.36
N GLY A 521 6.69 -18.54 -11.36
CA GLY A 521 5.52 -18.24 -10.53
C GLY A 521 5.75 -17.07 -9.58
N PHE A 522 4.67 -16.42 -9.11
CA PHE A 522 4.76 -15.19 -8.30
C PHE A 522 5.59 -15.37 -7.04
N ALA A 523 5.44 -16.51 -6.35
CA ALA A 523 6.17 -16.80 -5.14
C ALA A 523 7.67 -17.08 -5.33
N GLN A 524 8.12 -17.29 -6.57
CA GLN A 524 9.51 -17.59 -6.90
C GLN A 524 10.37 -16.34 -7.13
N ALA A 525 9.85 -15.12 -6.93
CA ALA A 525 10.60 -13.89 -7.22
C ALA A 525 10.34 -12.76 -6.20
N PRO A 526 10.71 -12.88 -4.91
CA PRO A 526 10.23 -11.96 -3.85
C PRO A 526 10.51 -10.47 -4.07
N ASP A 527 11.68 -10.09 -4.62
CA ASP A 527 11.99 -8.68 -4.96
C ASP A 527 11.09 -8.13 -6.09
N TRP A 528 10.52 -9.02 -6.92
CA TRP A 528 9.81 -8.68 -8.16
C TRP A 528 8.33 -9.07 -8.17
N SER A 529 7.87 -9.89 -7.22
CA SER A 529 6.53 -10.50 -7.23
C SER A 529 5.41 -9.46 -7.21
N THR A 530 4.26 -9.85 -7.75
CA THR A 530 2.98 -9.21 -7.46
C THR A 530 2.49 -9.64 -6.07
N LEU A 531 1.62 -8.85 -5.46
CA LEU A 531 1.18 -8.99 -4.06
C LEU A 531 0.02 -9.98 -3.86
N GLY A 532 -0.07 -11.01 -4.72
CA GLY A 532 -1.25 -11.87 -4.82
C GLY A 532 -2.54 -11.08 -5.10
N TRP A 533 -3.71 -11.68 -4.81
CA TRP A 533 -5.02 -10.99 -4.93
C TRP A 533 -5.37 -10.16 -3.67
N ASN A 534 -4.73 -10.43 -2.53
CA ASN A 534 -4.88 -9.61 -1.32
C ASN A 534 -4.35 -8.19 -1.54
N GLY A 535 -3.21 -8.05 -2.23
CA GLY A 535 -2.52 -6.78 -2.37
C GLY A 535 -3.22 -5.77 -3.25
N LYS A 536 -3.39 -4.56 -2.72
CA LYS A 536 -4.14 -3.48 -3.37
C LYS A 536 -3.25 -2.54 -4.21
N ALA A 537 -1.97 -2.89 -4.33
CA ALA A 537 -0.93 -2.21 -5.10
C ALA A 537 -0.26 -3.14 -6.15
N GLY A 538 -0.97 -4.17 -6.63
CA GLY A 538 -0.40 -5.28 -7.42
C GLY A 538 0.20 -4.93 -8.80
N SER A 539 0.00 -3.72 -9.31
CA SER A 539 0.67 -3.21 -10.54
C SER A 539 1.74 -2.15 -10.27
N VAL A 540 1.99 -1.76 -9.00
CA VAL A 540 3.07 -0.82 -8.67
C VAL A 540 4.41 -1.50 -8.97
N PRO A 541 5.31 -0.89 -9.77
CA PRO A 541 6.59 -1.49 -10.11
C PRO A 541 7.37 -1.94 -8.88
N SER A 542 7.89 -3.16 -8.93
CA SER A 542 8.75 -3.76 -7.91
C SER A 542 10.22 -3.52 -8.26
N THR A 543 11.15 -4.08 -7.49
CA THR A 543 12.57 -3.71 -7.45
C THR A 543 13.23 -3.57 -8.82
N PRO A 544 13.69 -2.36 -9.21
CA PRO A 544 14.41 -2.20 -10.46
C PRO A 544 15.85 -2.73 -10.31
N ALA A 545 16.33 -3.43 -11.33
CA ALA A 545 17.64 -4.06 -11.33
C ALA A 545 18.27 -4.02 -12.74
N MET A 546 19.59 -4.25 -12.82
CA MET A 546 20.24 -4.56 -14.10
C MET A 546 20.17 -6.07 -14.35
N HIS A 547 19.48 -6.48 -15.41
CA HIS A 547 19.61 -7.83 -15.97
C HIS A 547 20.80 -7.83 -16.93
N PHE A 548 21.85 -8.55 -16.57
CA PHE A 548 23.05 -8.75 -17.37
C PHE A 548 23.06 -10.19 -17.87
N THR A 549 22.92 -10.36 -19.19
CA THR A 549 22.92 -11.66 -19.86
C THR A 549 24.20 -11.86 -20.66
N TYR A 550 24.62 -13.10 -20.81
CA TYR A 550 25.84 -13.47 -21.50
C TYR A 550 25.69 -14.82 -22.20
N GLU A 551 26.40 -14.95 -23.31
CA GLU A 551 26.43 -16.15 -24.15
C GLU A 551 27.86 -16.70 -24.21
N ALA A 552 27.98 -18.02 -24.39
CA ALA A 552 29.25 -18.68 -24.65
C ALA A 552 29.92 -18.05 -25.89
N PRO A 553 31.11 -17.41 -25.78
CA PRO A 553 31.70 -16.68 -26.91
C PRO A 553 31.93 -17.56 -28.15
N ASP A 554 31.71 -16.99 -29.34
CA ASP A 554 31.76 -17.71 -30.64
C ASP A 554 33.16 -18.31 -30.93
N SER A 555 34.19 -17.84 -30.20
CA SER A 555 35.56 -18.35 -30.29
C SER A 555 36.39 -18.09 -29.03
N ASP A 556 37.50 -18.82 -28.88
CA ASP A 556 38.53 -18.61 -27.84
C ASP A 556 39.18 -17.19 -27.89
N GLU A 557 39.05 -16.47 -29.00
CA GLU A 557 39.64 -15.13 -29.19
C GLU A 557 38.70 -13.99 -28.75
N GLU A 558 37.40 -14.26 -28.62
CA GLU A 558 36.40 -13.29 -28.18
C GLU A 558 36.38 -13.16 -26.66
N ALA A 559 36.15 -11.95 -26.12
CA ALA A 559 36.11 -11.71 -24.69
C ALA A 559 34.77 -12.16 -24.08
N ALA A 560 34.79 -12.63 -22.82
CA ALA A 560 33.56 -12.81 -22.05
C ALA A 560 32.84 -11.47 -21.86
N GLY A 561 31.53 -11.50 -21.60
CA GLY A 561 30.77 -10.31 -21.24
C GLY A 561 31.40 -9.62 -20.01
N GLU A 562 31.61 -8.31 -20.10
CA GLU A 562 32.17 -7.48 -19.04
C GLU A 562 31.37 -6.16 -18.95
N LEU A 563 30.69 -5.97 -17.82
CA LEU A 563 30.14 -4.67 -17.45
C LEU A 563 31.24 -3.80 -16.86
N ARG A 564 31.30 -2.53 -17.25
CA ARG A 564 32.26 -1.55 -16.74
C ARG A 564 31.50 -0.37 -16.16
N VAL A 565 31.44 -0.32 -14.83
CA VAL A 565 30.71 0.69 -14.07
C VAL A 565 31.68 1.80 -13.64
N PRO A 566 31.62 3.01 -14.24
CA PRO A 566 32.48 4.11 -13.83
C PRO A 566 32.01 4.69 -12.49
N VAL A 567 32.96 5.07 -11.64
CA VAL A 567 32.66 5.72 -10.36
C VAL A 567 32.04 7.11 -10.59
N PRO A 568 30.92 7.47 -9.93
CA PRO A 568 30.33 8.81 -9.98
C PRO A 568 31.34 9.92 -9.69
N GLY A 569 31.32 11.01 -10.45
CA GLY A 569 32.33 12.07 -10.38
C GLY A 569 33.70 11.71 -10.99
N GLY A 570 33.91 10.45 -11.37
CA GLY A 570 35.09 9.97 -12.10
C GLY A 570 36.29 9.59 -11.23
N THR A 571 36.17 9.66 -9.90
CA THR A 571 37.09 9.03 -8.92
C THR A 571 36.47 9.03 -7.52
N VAL A 572 36.85 8.06 -6.69
CA VAL A 572 36.57 8.04 -5.24
C VAL A 572 37.82 7.64 -4.46
N ASP A 573 38.01 8.28 -3.31
CA ASP A 573 38.94 7.81 -2.28
C ASP A 573 38.24 6.71 -1.48
N ALA A 574 38.49 5.46 -1.88
CA ALA A 574 37.93 4.27 -1.26
C ALA A 574 38.61 3.92 0.08
N THR A 575 39.66 4.64 0.51
CA THR A 575 40.41 4.31 1.75
C THR A 575 39.61 4.54 3.04
N ALA A 576 38.47 5.23 2.96
CA ALA A 576 37.52 5.42 4.06
C ALA A 576 36.54 4.24 4.24
N TYR A 577 36.53 3.28 3.32
CA TYR A 577 35.61 2.14 3.30
C TYR A 577 36.35 0.84 3.59
N ALA A 578 35.62 -0.17 4.06
CA ALA A 578 36.17 -1.48 4.40
C ALA A 578 35.96 -2.49 3.27
N GLN A 579 34.83 -2.41 2.55
CA GLN A 579 34.40 -3.42 1.60
C GLN A 579 33.78 -2.81 0.34
N LEU A 580 33.80 -3.55 -0.77
CA LEU A 580 32.92 -3.35 -1.92
C LEU A 580 31.70 -4.27 -1.72
N SER A 581 30.49 -3.79 -1.99
CA SER A 581 29.28 -4.62 -1.90
C SER A 581 28.36 -4.38 -3.09
N PHE A 582 27.56 -5.41 -3.41
CA PHE A 582 26.48 -5.37 -4.36
C PHE A 582 25.47 -6.48 -4.01
N ARG A 583 24.23 -6.34 -4.47
CA ARG A 583 23.24 -7.43 -4.43
C ARG A 583 23.18 -8.12 -5.79
N VAL A 584 23.07 -9.45 -5.79
CA VAL A 584 22.99 -10.27 -7.00
C VAL A 584 22.06 -11.45 -6.84
N SER A 585 21.49 -11.91 -7.94
CA SER A 585 20.85 -13.22 -8.09
C SER A 585 21.21 -13.81 -9.44
N PRO A 586 21.31 -15.15 -9.60
CA PRO A 586 21.26 -15.77 -10.93
C PRO A 586 19.90 -15.47 -11.56
N ASP A 587 19.84 -15.29 -12.88
CA ASP A 587 18.55 -15.07 -13.54
C ASP A 587 17.69 -16.35 -13.60
N GLU A 588 16.44 -16.21 -14.02
CA GLU A 588 15.47 -17.32 -14.08
C GLU A 588 15.92 -18.51 -14.96
N ASN A 589 16.88 -18.29 -15.89
CA ASN A 589 17.39 -19.27 -16.83
C ASN A 589 18.58 -20.07 -16.29
N VAL A 590 19.29 -19.58 -15.27
CA VAL A 590 20.41 -20.31 -14.65
C VAL A 590 19.88 -21.54 -13.90
N THR A 591 20.44 -22.73 -14.20
CA THR A 591 19.90 -24.00 -13.69
C THR A 591 20.48 -24.47 -12.35
N ASP A 592 21.67 -24.00 -11.97
CA ASP A 592 22.44 -24.53 -10.82
C ASP A 592 23.19 -23.39 -10.11
N ALA A 593 24.23 -22.85 -10.75
CA ALA A 593 24.96 -21.66 -10.30
C ALA A 593 25.56 -20.92 -11.50
N THR A 594 26.04 -19.70 -11.25
CA THR A 594 26.89 -18.95 -12.17
C THR A 594 28.03 -18.26 -11.39
N SER A 595 28.82 -17.41 -12.03
CA SER A 595 29.95 -16.71 -11.37
C SER A 595 30.11 -15.28 -11.90
N LEU A 596 30.85 -14.45 -11.16
CA LEU A 596 31.28 -13.12 -11.60
C LEU A 596 32.70 -12.85 -11.08
N ASP A 597 33.60 -12.44 -11.97
CA ASP A 597 34.91 -11.88 -11.59
C ASP A 597 34.78 -10.36 -11.40
N VAL A 598 35.05 -9.88 -10.19
CA VAL A 598 34.92 -8.46 -9.82
C VAL A 598 36.30 -7.81 -9.84
N THR A 599 36.46 -6.75 -10.64
CA THR A 599 37.73 -6.03 -10.82
C THR A 599 37.62 -4.58 -10.40
N LEU A 600 38.51 -4.12 -9.51
CA LEU A 600 38.71 -2.68 -9.25
C LEU A 600 39.80 -2.12 -10.15
N VAL A 601 39.65 -0.85 -10.58
CA VAL A 601 40.59 -0.14 -11.45
C VAL A 601 40.84 1.27 -10.92
N ASP A 602 42.11 1.65 -10.75
CA ASP A 602 42.54 2.99 -10.32
C ASP A 602 42.96 3.92 -11.49
N GLY A 603 43.19 5.20 -11.19
CA GLY A 603 43.57 6.20 -12.19
C GLY A 603 45.01 6.13 -12.70
N SER A 604 45.87 5.31 -12.06
CA SER A 604 47.20 4.96 -12.59
C SER A 604 47.14 3.83 -13.62
N GLY A 605 46.03 3.09 -13.67
CA GLY A 605 45.83 1.88 -14.46
C GLY A 605 46.20 0.60 -13.71
N GLY A 606 46.38 0.67 -12.38
CA GLY A 606 46.41 -0.49 -11.51
C GLY A 606 45.04 -1.15 -11.46
N GLN A 607 45.01 -2.48 -11.41
CA GLN A 607 43.80 -3.27 -11.31
C GLN A 607 44.05 -4.59 -10.60
N ALA A 608 43.07 -5.04 -9.83
CA ALA A 608 43.04 -6.35 -9.18
C ALA A 608 41.65 -6.97 -9.35
N THR A 609 41.61 -8.30 -9.45
CA THR A 609 40.41 -9.08 -9.76
C THR A 609 40.28 -10.22 -8.75
N VAL A 610 39.05 -10.45 -8.26
CA VAL A 610 38.69 -11.56 -7.36
C VAL A 610 37.38 -12.19 -7.84
N SER A 611 37.12 -13.44 -7.47
CA SER A 611 35.86 -14.10 -7.81
C SER A 611 34.80 -13.80 -6.74
N ALA A 612 33.62 -13.32 -7.14
CA ALA A 612 32.52 -13.02 -6.22
C ALA A 612 32.07 -14.24 -5.40
N SER A 613 32.11 -15.43 -6.02
CA SER A 613 31.74 -16.71 -5.40
C SER A 613 32.70 -17.17 -4.30
N GLU A 614 33.83 -16.49 -4.07
CA GLU A 614 34.71 -16.73 -2.91
C GLU A 614 34.19 -16.04 -1.63
N PHE A 615 33.20 -15.14 -1.75
CA PHE A 615 32.71 -14.26 -0.68
C PHE A 615 31.20 -14.39 -0.40
N GLY A 616 30.49 -15.33 -1.03
CA GLY A 616 29.08 -15.59 -0.75
C GLY A 616 28.37 -16.48 -1.78
N ASP A 617 27.26 -17.09 -1.36
CA ASP A 617 26.47 -18.04 -2.16
C ASP A 617 25.38 -17.39 -3.03
N ALA A 618 25.35 -16.06 -3.13
CA ALA A 618 24.35 -15.28 -3.88
C ALA A 618 24.32 -15.54 -5.41
N LEU A 619 25.31 -16.27 -5.94
CA LEU A 619 25.39 -16.70 -7.35
C LEU A 619 24.99 -18.17 -7.57
N THR A 620 24.51 -18.83 -6.52
CA THR A 620 23.92 -20.18 -6.55
C THR A 620 22.40 -20.07 -6.52
N VAL A 621 21.70 -20.88 -7.33
CA VAL A 621 20.24 -20.92 -7.36
C VAL A 621 19.70 -21.48 -6.04
N LEU A 622 18.70 -20.81 -5.44
CA LEU A 622 18.10 -21.27 -4.19
C LEU A 622 17.39 -22.63 -4.38
N PRO A 623 17.41 -23.53 -3.37
CA PRO A 623 17.02 -24.92 -3.55
C PRO A 623 15.52 -25.10 -3.80
N GLY A 624 15.18 -26.01 -4.71
CA GLY A 624 13.79 -26.34 -5.07
C GLY A 624 13.63 -26.61 -6.56
N THR A 625 12.46 -27.10 -6.97
CA THR A 625 12.16 -27.44 -8.37
C THR A 625 10.78 -27.01 -8.85
N GLU A 626 9.85 -26.70 -7.96
CA GLU A 626 8.47 -26.28 -8.27
C GLU A 626 8.10 -25.06 -7.42
N ASN A 627 7.13 -24.25 -7.88
CA ASN A 627 6.60 -23.12 -7.14
C ASN A 627 6.03 -23.62 -5.79
N PRO A 628 6.32 -22.96 -4.64
CA PRO A 628 6.93 -21.63 -4.49
C PRO A 628 8.45 -21.60 -4.34
N LEU A 629 9.15 -22.73 -4.42
CA LEU A 629 10.61 -22.82 -4.22
C LEU A 629 11.39 -22.53 -5.51
N ARG A 630 12.73 -22.65 -5.45
CA ARG A 630 13.67 -22.14 -6.47
C ARG A 630 13.48 -20.63 -6.69
N LYS A 631 13.58 -19.88 -5.58
CA LYS A 631 13.37 -18.43 -5.60
C LYS A 631 14.56 -17.71 -6.25
N VAL A 632 14.27 -16.75 -7.12
CA VAL A 632 15.20 -15.72 -7.59
C VAL A 632 15.08 -14.56 -6.62
N LEU A 633 16.13 -14.33 -5.83
CA LEU A 633 16.18 -13.34 -4.74
C LEU A 633 17.52 -12.61 -4.74
N LEU A 634 17.52 -11.28 -4.61
CA LEU A 634 18.72 -10.46 -4.49
C LEU A 634 19.41 -10.68 -3.14
N GLN A 635 20.50 -11.45 -3.17
CA GLN A 635 21.36 -11.72 -2.02
C GLN A 635 22.61 -10.83 -2.08
N GLN A 636 23.08 -10.36 -0.93
CA GLN A 636 24.26 -9.51 -0.85
C GLN A 636 25.57 -10.30 -0.99
N ILE A 637 26.55 -9.69 -1.66
CA ILE A 637 27.96 -10.08 -1.57
C ILE A 637 28.75 -8.89 -0.98
N THR A 638 29.69 -9.18 -0.09
CA THR A 638 30.63 -8.20 0.47
C THR A 638 32.07 -8.69 0.26
N ILE A 639 32.90 -7.86 -0.39
CA ILE A 639 34.28 -8.17 -0.74
C ILE A 639 35.19 -7.19 0.01
N PRO A 640 36.04 -7.63 0.96
CA PRO A 640 36.96 -6.76 1.66
C PRO A 640 37.92 -6.04 0.70
N LEU A 641 38.10 -4.73 0.85
CA LEU A 641 38.97 -3.95 -0.03
C LEU A 641 40.46 -4.34 0.07
N ALA A 642 40.82 -5.07 1.12
CA ALA A 642 42.15 -5.66 1.32
C ALA A 642 42.51 -6.74 0.28
N GLU A 643 41.53 -7.35 -0.40
CA GLU A 643 41.78 -8.39 -1.42
C GLU A 643 42.20 -7.80 -2.78
N TYR A 644 42.00 -6.49 -3.00
CA TYR A 644 42.36 -5.80 -4.25
C TYR A 644 43.82 -5.33 -4.29
N ASP A 645 44.71 -6.29 -4.08
CA ASP A 645 46.16 -6.09 -3.97
C ASP A 645 46.76 -5.41 -5.22
N GLY A 646 47.32 -4.20 -5.05
CA GLY A 646 47.93 -3.43 -6.14
C GLY A 646 47.03 -2.36 -6.80
N VAL A 647 45.83 -2.12 -6.27
CA VAL A 647 44.97 -0.97 -6.64
C VAL A 647 45.26 0.22 -5.71
N GLU A 648 45.44 1.41 -6.28
CA GLU A 648 45.50 2.67 -5.51
C GLU A 648 44.09 3.05 -5.03
N LEU A 649 43.68 2.55 -3.87
CA LEU A 649 42.35 2.78 -3.27
C LEU A 649 42.02 4.27 -3.08
N ALA A 650 43.01 5.17 -3.04
CA ALA A 650 42.77 6.62 -2.95
C ALA A 650 42.30 7.27 -4.27
N ASP A 651 42.26 6.54 -5.39
CA ASP A 651 41.87 7.04 -6.71
C ASP A 651 41.14 5.98 -7.56
N VAL A 652 40.17 5.26 -6.97
CA VAL A 652 39.40 4.22 -7.68
C VAL A 652 38.46 4.87 -8.70
N ARG A 653 38.45 4.33 -9.93
CA ARG A 653 37.80 4.92 -11.10
C ARG A 653 36.63 4.10 -11.65
N GLN A 654 36.70 2.78 -11.50
CA GLN A 654 35.79 1.87 -12.18
C GLN A 654 35.77 0.52 -11.47
N VAL A 655 34.59 -0.06 -11.36
CA VAL A 655 34.37 -1.48 -11.08
C VAL A 655 34.09 -2.17 -12.41
N ARG A 656 34.56 -3.41 -12.59
CA ARG A 656 34.13 -4.28 -13.68
C ARG A 656 33.58 -5.59 -13.14
N LEU A 657 32.51 -6.07 -13.76
CA LEU A 657 31.88 -7.35 -13.47
C LEU A 657 31.99 -8.20 -14.74
N THR A 658 32.83 -9.23 -14.70
CA THR A 658 33.11 -10.10 -15.84
C THR A 658 32.40 -11.44 -15.65
N ALA A 659 31.59 -11.82 -16.64
CA ALA A 659 30.87 -13.08 -16.67
C ALA A 659 31.78 -14.29 -17.02
N PRO A 660 31.36 -15.53 -16.72
CA PRO A 660 31.97 -16.74 -17.26
C PRO A 660 31.85 -16.81 -18.78
N ARG A 661 32.55 -17.79 -19.38
CA ARG A 661 32.54 -18.03 -20.84
C ARG A 661 31.50 -19.08 -21.23
N GLU A 662 30.27 -18.90 -20.78
CA GLU A 662 29.14 -19.82 -20.97
C GLU A 662 27.83 -19.02 -21.07
N ASP A 663 26.72 -19.70 -21.38
CA ASP A 663 25.40 -19.08 -21.43
C ASP A 663 24.86 -18.86 -20.01
N GLY A 664 24.33 -17.67 -19.71
CA GLY A 664 23.70 -17.37 -18.42
C GLY A 664 23.28 -15.92 -18.25
N GLY A 665 22.91 -15.57 -17.01
CA GLY A 665 22.57 -14.20 -16.66
C GLY A 665 22.49 -13.97 -15.16
N VAL A 666 22.57 -12.71 -14.75
CA VAL A 666 22.43 -12.25 -13.37
C VAL A 666 21.55 -11.00 -13.30
N LEU A 667 20.87 -10.85 -12.17
CA LEU A 667 20.16 -9.63 -11.77
C LEU A 667 21.01 -8.90 -10.71
N LEU A 668 21.29 -7.61 -10.92
CA LEU A 668 22.24 -6.82 -10.13
C LEU A 668 21.60 -5.55 -9.56
N SER A 669 21.91 -5.22 -8.30
CA SER A 669 21.48 -3.99 -7.61
C SER A 669 22.56 -3.49 -6.62
N ASP A 670 22.44 -2.23 -6.18
CA ASP A 670 23.17 -1.63 -5.03
C ASP A 670 24.70 -1.78 -5.03
N LEU A 671 25.39 -1.49 -6.14
CA LEU A 671 26.85 -1.51 -6.16
C LEU A 671 27.41 -0.30 -5.40
N SER A 672 28.05 -0.55 -4.25
CA SER A 672 28.51 0.48 -3.32
C SER A 672 29.84 0.13 -2.66
N PHE A 673 30.63 1.15 -2.28
CA PHE A 673 31.66 0.98 -1.23
C PHE A 673 31.01 1.15 0.14
N ILE A 674 31.32 0.26 1.09
CA ILE A 674 30.73 0.26 2.43
C ILE A 674 31.81 0.30 3.52
N GLY A 675 31.60 1.12 4.54
CA GLY A 675 32.48 1.29 5.69
C GLY A 675 32.12 0.35 6.83
N GLU A 676 32.61 0.68 8.03
CA GLU A 676 32.20 0.00 9.27
C GLU A 676 30.67 0.14 9.46
N PRO A 677 29.91 -0.95 9.69
CA PRO A 677 28.48 -0.90 9.94
C PRO A 677 28.07 -0.10 11.18
N THR A 678 26.84 0.43 11.17
CA THR A 678 26.10 0.93 12.33
C THR A 678 24.60 0.85 12.09
N LEU A 679 23.78 0.98 13.14
CA LEU A 679 22.34 1.27 13.00
C LEU A 679 22.05 2.60 12.28
N GLY A 680 22.94 3.58 12.40
CA GLY A 680 22.75 4.93 11.86
C GLY A 680 22.06 5.86 12.86
N THR A 681 21.33 6.85 12.36
CA THR A 681 20.65 7.90 13.12
C THR A 681 19.13 7.72 13.03
N VAL A 682 18.51 7.27 14.12
CA VAL A 682 17.04 7.16 14.21
C VAL A 682 16.39 8.55 14.18
N GLU A 683 15.38 8.72 13.32
CA GLU A 683 14.56 9.92 13.20
C GLU A 683 13.07 9.54 13.14
N VAL A 684 12.27 9.99 14.11
CA VAL A 684 10.81 9.97 14.00
C VAL A 684 10.43 11.01 12.94
N SER A 685 9.91 10.55 11.80
CA SER A 685 9.61 11.41 10.67
C SER A 685 8.50 12.42 11.00
N SER A 686 8.65 13.64 10.48
CA SER A 686 7.63 14.68 10.53
C SER A 686 6.99 14.96 9.16
N ARG A 687 7.34 14.17 8.13
CA ARG A 687 6.86 14.34 6.73
C ARG A 687 5.32 14.37 6.67
N PRO A 688 4.70 15.12 5.74
CA PRO A 688 3.26 15.00 5.47
C PRO A 688 2.88 13.55 5.15
N ALA A 689 1.83 13.07 5.82
CA ALA A 689 1.07 11.90 5.42
C ALA A 689 0.29 12.18 4.12
N VAL A 690 0.24 11.22 3.19
CA VAL A 690 -0.60 11.21 1.99
C VAL A 690 -1.84 10.35 2.18
N SER A 691 -2.99 10.83 1.69
CA SER A 691 -4.27 10.15 1.71
C SER A 691 -4.96 10.19 0.35
N VAL A 692 -5.89 9.28 0.11
CA VAL A 692 -6.79 9.28 -1.06
C VAL A 692 -8.25 9.17 -0.58
N PRO A 693 -9.08 10.21 -0.72
CA PRO A 693 -10.46 10.18 -0.25
C PRO A 693 -11.39 9.51 -1.27
N ASP A 694 -12.61 9.17 -0.82
CA ASP A 694 -13.69 8.73 -1.69
C ASP A 694 -14.09 9.81 -2.70
N VAL A 695 -14.42 9.38 -3.92
CA VAL A 695 -14.95 10.22 -4.99
C VAL A 695 -16.24 9.62 -5.52
N LYS A 696 -17.34 10.37 -5.43
CA LYS A 696 -18.64 9.98 -5.95
C LYS A 696 -18.92 10.66 -7.28
N VAL A 697 -19.36 9.90 -8.28
CA VAL A 697 -19.74 10.40 -9.61
C VAL A 697 -20.93 9.64 -10.19
N GLU A 698 -21.68 10.28 -11.09
CA GLU A 698 -22.70 9.59 -11.88
C GLU A 698 -22.00 8.62 -12.86
N GLU A 699 -22.58 7.44 -13.11
CA GLU A 699 -22.08 6.49 -14.11
C GLU A 699 -22.03 7.13 -15.50
N GLY A 700 -23.14 7.73 -15.92
CA GLY A 700 -23.27 8.52 -17.13
C GLY A 700 -23.39 7.72 -18.42
N ALA A 701 -23.95 8.37 -19.44
CA ALA A 701 -24.52 7.68 -20.60
C ALA A 701 -23.51 7.13 -21.66
N GLY A 702 -22.25 6.85 -21.30
CA GLY A 702 -21.18 6.45 -22.23
C GLY A 702 -19.74 6.66 -21.73
N VAL A 703 -18.82 6.97 -22.65
CA VAL A 703 -17.40 7.26 -22.32
C VAL A 703 -17.29 8.52 -21.47
N GLY A 704 -16.65 8.40 -20.31
CA GLY A 704 -16.42 9.47 -19.36
C GLY A 704 -15.07 9.34 -18.64
N SER A 705 -14.92 10.06 -17.54
CA SER A 705 -13.77 9.97 -16.64
C SER A 705 -14.12 10.57 -15.27
N VAL A 706 -13.40 10.12 -14.24
CA VAL A 706 -13.41 10.70 -12.89
C VAL A 706 -12.00 11.14 -12.53
N ASP A 707 -11.86 12.30 -11.89
CA ASP A 707 -10.58 12.76 -11.37
C ASP A 707 -10.47 12.33 -9.89
N VAL A 708 -9.50 11.47 -9.58
CA VAL A 708 -9.21 11.02 -8.21
C VAL A 708 -8.17 11.96 -7.59
N PRO A 709 -8.48 12.68 -6.50
CA PRO A 709 -7.52 13.55 -5.82
C PRO A 709 -6.64 12.72 -4.87
N ILE A 710 -5.40 13.16 -4.72
CA ILE A 710 -4.41 12.60 -3.80
C ILE A 710 -3.93 13.77 -2.96
N VAL A 711 -4.10 13.67 -1.64
CA VAL A 711 -3.98 14.81 -0.73
C VAL A 711 -2.88 14.56 0.28
N LEU A 712 -1.99 15.55 0.44
CA LEU A 712 -1.06 15.63 1.56
C LEU A 712 -1.72 16.38 2.71
N SER A 713 -1.61 15.82 3.91
CA SER A 713 -2.03 16.43 5.20
C SER A 713 -1.52 17.87 5.41
N ARG A 714 -0.41 18.24 4.76
CA ARG A 714 0.17 19.59 4.75
C ARG A 714 1.11 19.74 3.55
N PRO A 715 1.47 20.97 3.13
CA PRO A 715 2.37 21.19 1.98
C PRO A 715 3.69 20.42 2.07
N ALA A 716 4.08 19.82 0.95
CA ALA A 716 5.35 19.11 0.81
C ALA A 716 6.53 20.07 1.01
N THR A 717 7.38 19.81 2.01
CA THR A 717 8.59 20.62 2.29
C THR A 717 9.79 20.23 1.43
N THR A 718 9.69 19.08 0.77
CA THR A 718 10.62 18.56 -0.25
C THR A 718 9.77 17.77 -1.26
N PRO A 719 10.21 17.61 -2.52
CA PRO A 719 9.43 16.86 -3.50
C PRO A 719 9.13 15.44 -3.03
N ALA A 720 7.87 15.03 -3.15
CA ALA A 720 7.40 13.70 -2.76
C ALA A 720 6.99 12.89 -3.99
N THR A 721 7.01 11.57 -3.87
CA THR A 721 6.57 10.64 -4.91
C THR A 721 5.65 9.61 -4.26
N VAL A 722 4.52 9.30 -4.89
CA VAL A 722 3.58 8.25 -4.48
C VAL A 722 3.09 7.49 -5.72
N TYR A 723 2.54 6.29 -5.54
CA TYR A 723 1.82 5.58 -6.60
C TYR A 723 0.34 5.50 -6.26
N LEU A 724 -0.53 5.94 -7.18
CA LEU A 724 -1.97 5.66 -7.14
C LEU A 724 -2.24 4.35 -7.88
N THR A 725 -2.98 3.45 -7.24
CA THR A 725 -3.60 2.28 -7.85
C THR A 725 -5.13 2.44 -7.84
N VAL A 726 -5.80 2.06 -8.92
CA VAL A 726 -7.25 1.96 -9.03
C VAL A 726 -7.60 0.55 -9.49
N LEU A 727 -8.34 -0.19 -8.67
CA LEU A 727 -8.71 -1.58 -8.92
C LEU A 727 -9.95 -1.69 -9.83
N GLY A 728 -9.80 -1.17 -11.04
CA GLY A 728 -10.76 -1.30 -12.13
C GLY A 728 -10.48 -2.50 -13.06
N SER A 729 -11.13 -2.49 -14.22
CA SER A 729 -10.94 -3.49 -15.27
C SER A 729 -10.82 -2.81 -16.65
N PRO A 730 -9.93 -3.26 -17.55
CA PRO A 730 -9.87 -2.77 -18.93
C PRO A 730 -11.17 -2.94 -19.75
N ALA A 731 -12.13 -3.73 -19.25
CA ALA A 731 -13.43 -3.97 -19.86
C ALA A 731 -14.63 -3.61 -18.95
N GLY A 732 -14.39 -3.04 -17.77
CA GLY A 732 -15.44 -2.63 -16.81
C GLY A 732 -15.83 -1.16 -16.94
N GLN A 733 -16.73 -0.70 -16.06
CA GLN A 733 -17.16 0.71 -15.99
C GLN A 733 -16.04 1.67 -15.54
N VAL A 734 -15.10 1.20 -14.71
CA VAL A 734 -13.89 1.95 -14.31
C VAL A 734 -12.64 1.20 -14.80
N GLY A 735 -11.74 1.91 -15.47
CA GLY A 735 -10.47 1.35 -15.95
C GLY A 735 -9.46 1.08 -14.82
N ALA A 736 -8.68 0.01 -14.96
CA ALA A 736 -7.54 -0.25 -14.08
C ALA A 736 -6.45 0.82 -14.32
N VAL A 737 -5.95 1.44 -13.25
CA VAL A 737 -4.89 2.46 -13.31
C VAL A 737 -3.79 2.13 -12.31
N MET A 738 -2.54 2.28 -12.75
CA MET A 738 -1.38 2.49 -11.88
C MET A 738 -0.68 3.74 -12.40
N GLN A 739 -0.52 4.75 -11.55
CA GLN A 739 0.12 6.00 -11.92
C GLN A 739 1.05 6.49 -10.83
N LYS A 740 2.31 6.73 -11.20
CA LYS A 740 3.26 7.50 -10.40
C LYS A 740 2.83 8.96 -10.36
N VAL A 741 2.76 9.54 -9.17
CA VAL A 741 2.41 10.94 -8.93
C VAL A 741 3.53 11.59 -8.13
N ASP A 742 4.08 12.68 -8.67
CA ASP A 742 5.15 13.45 -8.04
C ASP A 742 4.58 14.81 -7.57
N PHE A 743 4.79 15.14 -6.30
CA PHE A 743 4.42 16.43 -5.70
C PHE A 743 5.63 17.36 -5.70
N ALA A 744 5.45 18.61 -6.14
CA ALA A 744 6.43 19.67 -6.01
C ALA A 744 6.50 20.23 -4.57
N GLU A 745 7.58 20.96 -4.25
CA GLU A 745 7.67 21.70 -2.99
C GLU A 745 6.54 22.74 -2.91
N GLY A 746 5.80 22.73 -1.80
CA GLY A 746 4.63 23.59 -1.57
C GLY A 746 3.31 23.04 -2.10
N GLU A 747 3.31 21.93 -2.84
CA GLU A 747 2.09 21.28 -3.33
C GLU A 747 1.38 20.50 -2.20
N VAL A 748 0.05 20.41 -2.29
CA VAL A 748 -0.82 19.77 -1.27
C VAL A 748 -1.75 18.73 -1.90
N CYS A 749 -2.21 18.95 -3.13
CA CYS A 749 -3.06 18.00 -3.84
C CYS A 749 -2.65 17.89 -5.30
N ALA A 750 -2.70 16.67 -5.83
CA ALA A 750 -2.60 16.35 -7.24
C ALA A 750 -3.76 15.41 -7.61
N SER A 751 -4.22 15.41 -8.87
CA SER A 751 -5.30 14.54 -9.33
C SER A 751 -4.87 13.60 -10.46
N VAL A 752 -5.55 12.46 -10.56
CA VAL A 752 -5.37 11.47 -11.63
C VAL A 752 -6.71 11.22 -12.31
N THR A 753 -6.77 11.49 -13.61
CA THR A 753 -7.94 11.20 -14.45
C THR A 753 -8.02 9.71 -14.76
N VAL A 754 -9.06 9.05 -14.25
CA VAL A 754 -9.37 7.63 -14.46
C VAL A 754 -10.43 7.50 -15.56
N PRO A 755 -10.23 6.67 -16.59
CA PRO A 755 -11.21 6.49 -17.66
C PRO A 755 -12.43 5.70 -17.18
N MET A 756 -13.62 6.12 -17.62
CA MET A 756 -14.90 5.47 -17.32
C MET A 756 -15.70 5.12 -18.59
N GLN A 757 -16.58 4.13 -18.45
CA GLN A 757 -17.50 3.68 -19.48
C GLN A 757 -18.83 3.27 -18.83
N GLY A 758 -19.73 4.23 -18.64
CA GLY A 758 -21.12 3.96 -18.27
C GLY A 758 -21.99 3.57 -19.47
N ASP A 759 -23.23 3.15 -19.23
CA ASP A 759 -24.15 2.72 -20.29
C ASP A 759 -25.48 3.49 -20.43
N ARG A 760 -26.65 2.82 -20.56
CA ARG A 760 -28.01 3.40 -20.70
C ARG A 760 -29.09 2.48 -20.12
N SER A 761 -28.73 1.63 -19.18
CA SER A 761 -29.51 0.48 -18.74
C SER A 761 -29.64 0.52 -17.24
N ALA A 762 -30.87 0.41 -16.76
CA ALA A 762 -31.12 0.33 -15.33
C ALA A 762 -30.50 -0.92 -14.70
N SER A 763 -29.74 -0.74 -13.62
CA SER A 763 -29.12 -1.77 -12.80
C SER A 763 -30.01 -2.23 -11.63
N ALA A 764 -29.69 -3.40 -11.07
CA ALA A 764 -30.23 -3.86 -9.79
C ALA A 764 -29.50 -3.20 -8.59
N SER A 765 -28.29 -2.67 -8.79
CA SER A 765 -27.50 -2.00 -7.78
C SER A 765 -27.66 -0.48 -7.86
N THR A 766 -27.80 0.18 -6.71
CA THR A 766 -27.85 1.66 -6.64
C THR A 766 -26.49 2.32 -6.86
N THR A 767 -25.40 1.59 -6.60
CA THR A 767 -24.01 2.01 -6.78
C THR A 767 -23.09 0.86 -7.18
N ALA A 768 -21.99 1.19 -7.86
CA ALA A 768 -20.79 0.35 -7.91
C ALA A 768 -19.62 1.07 -7.20
N SER A 769 -18.73 0.33 -6.55
CA SER A 769 -17.58 0.90 -5.82
C SER A 769 -16.28 0.25 -6.29
N TYR A 770 -15.24 1.07 -6.51
CA TYR A 770 -13.93 0.64 -6.98
C TYR A 770 -12.83 1.19 -6.08
N VAL A 771 -12.09 0.29 -5.42
CA VAL A 771 -11.04 0.65 -4.47
C VAL A 771 -9.91 1.43 -5.15
N THR A 772 -9.52 2.53 -4.52
CA THR A 772 -8.33 3.30 -4.82
C THR A 772 -7.33 3.18 -3.66
N ASN A 773 -6.05 3.10 -3.99
CA ASN A 773 -4.98 2.99 -3.01
C ASN A 773 -3.81 3.91 -3.35
N VAL A 774 -3.20 4.53 -2.34
CA VAL A 774 -1.89 5.18 -2.47
C VAL A 774 -0.81 4.44 -1.69
N SER A 775 0.29 4.14 -2.37
CA SER A 775 1.34 3.21 -1.92
C SER A 775 2.75 3.65 -2.35
N ASN A 776 3.78 2.98 -1.82
CA ASN A 776 5.20 3.20 -2.14
C ASN A 776 5.59 4.70 -2.09
N THR A 777 5.40 5.32 -0.91
CA THR A 777 5.75 6.73 -0.70
C THR A 777 7.26 6.93 -0.65
N GLN A 778 7.75 7.99 -1.27
CA GLN A 778 9.19 8.30 -1.30
C GLN A 778 9.43 9.79 -1.04
N ARG A 779 10.63 10.09 -0.54
CA ARG A 779 11.21 11.42 -0.29
C ARG A 779 10.45 12.24 0.75
N GLY A 780 9.54 13.09 0.30
CA GLY A 780 8.93 14.17 1.07
C GLY A 780 7.64 13.83 1.80
N ALA A 781 7.08 12.63 1.62
CA ALA A 781 5.82 12.20 2.23
C ALA A 781 5.91 10.79 2.83
N THR A 782 4.95 10.44 3.69
CA THR A 782 4.69 9.09 4.23
C THR A 782 3.25 8.67 3.97
N ILE A 783 2.91 7.39 4.14
CA ILE A 783 1.53 6.90 4.01
C ILE A 783 0.67 7.35 5.20
N GLY A 784 -0.42 8.07 4.89
CA GLY A 784 -1.54 8.41 5.78
C GLY A 784 -2.73 7.49 5.50
N ASP A 785 -3.89 8.04 5.17
CA ASP A 785 -5.09 7.26 4.85
C ASP A 785 -5.07 6.79 3.40
N SER A 786 -4.35 5.68 3.20
CA SER A 786 -3.97 5.13 1.91
C SER A 786 -5.11 4.49 1.10
N PHE A 787 -6.36 4.60 1.52
CA PHE A 787 -7.52 3.95 0.90
C PHE A 787 -8.73 4.87 0.81
N GLY A 788 -9.40 4.79 -0.35
CA GLY A 788 -10.69 5.38 -0.65
C GLY A 788 -11.34 4.64 -1.82
N ALA A 789 -12.47 5.14 -2.32
CA ALA A 789 -13.19 4.50 -3.42
C ALA A 789 -13.72 5.48 -4.47
N ILE A 790 -13.73 5.04 -5.74
CA ILE A 790 -14.59 5.62 -6.78
C ILE A 790 -15.97 4.97 -6.64
N VAL A 791 -16.96 5.76 -6.23
CA VAL A 791 -18.35 5.32 -6.09
C VAL A 791 -19.16 5.84 -7.26
N LEU A 792 -19.52 4.94 -8.18
CA LEU A 792 -20.44 5.22 -9.28
C LEU A 792 -21.88 5.14 -8.78
N ARG A 793 -22.69 6.14 -9.10
CA ARG A 793 -24.15 6.12 -8.95
C ARG A 793 -24.82 5.74 -10.27
N GLU A 794 -25.76 4.81 -10.20
CA GLU A 794 -26.68 4.46 -11.29
C GLU A 794 -27.64 5.64 -11.62
N ASP A 795 -27.57 6.17 -12.84
CA ASP A 795 -28.36 7.35 -13.29
C ASP A 795 -29.45 7.09 -14.34
N ASP A 796 -29.51 5.90 -14.96
CA ASP A 796 -30.57 5.47 -15.87
C ASP A 796 -31.75 4.78 -15.16
N GLY A 797 -31.52 4.26 -13.95
CA GLY A 797 -32.55 3.87 -12.97
C GLY A 797 -32.23 2.57 -12.23
N VAL A 798 -32.84 2.36 -11.06
CA VAL A 798 -32.62 1.15 -10.25
C VAL A 798 -33.85 0.23 -10.34
N GLN A 799 -33.64 -1.08 -10.38
CA GLN A 799 -34.69 -2.10 -10.33
C GLN A 799 -34.45 -3.12 -9.21
N ASP A 800 -35.50 -3.79 -8.74
CA ASP A 800 -35.38 -4.98 -7.88
C ASP A 800 -35.25 -6.27 -8.72
N ASP A 801 -35.08 -7.42 -8.05
CA ASP A 801 -34.98 -8.74 -8.69
C ASP A 801 -36.23 -9.12 -9.52
N ASP A 802 -37.38 -8.49 -9.24
CA ASP A 802 -38.65 -8.62 -9.98
C ASP A 802 -38.73 -7.63 -11.18
N GLY A 803 -37.65 -6.88 -11.46
CA GLY A 803 -37.56 -5.86 -12.50
C GLY A 803 -38.47 -4.64 -12.26
N GLN A 804 -38.90 -4.40 -11.02
CA GLN A 804 -39.71 -3.23 -10.66
C GLN A 804 -38.79 -2.05 -10.32
N PRO A 805 -39.10 -0.83 -10.78
CA PRO A 805 -38.31 0.35 -10.42
C PRO A 805 -38.27 0.59 -8.91
N VAL A 806 -37.07 0.72 -8.37
CA VAL A 806 -36.78 1.11 -6.99
C VAL A 806 -36.40 2.59 -6.97
N ASP A 807 -36.66 3.29 -5.87
CA ASP A 807 -36.24 4.69 -5.72
C ASP A 807 -34.70 4.77 -5.75
N PRO A 808 -34.10 5.57 -6.66
CA PRO A 808 -32.65 5.69 -6.74
C PRO A 808 -32.10 6.49 -5.57
N ILE A 809 -30.82 6.29 -5.26
CA ILE A 809 -30.10 7.13 -4.30
C ILE A 809 -29.99 8.60 -4.80
N PRO A 810 -29.76 9.58 -3.91
CA PRO A 810 -29.67 10.99 -4.28
C PRO A 810 -28.60 11.25 -5.35
N ALA A 811 -28.80 12.26 -6.20
CA ALA A 811 -27.86 12.59 -7.28
C ALA A 811 -26.55 13.14 -6.70
N VAL A 812 -25.42 12.78 -7.32
CA VAL A 812 -24.07 13.21 -6.93
C VAL A 812 -23.55 14.35 -7.82
N GLY A 813 -24.25 14.65 -8.92
CA GLY A 813 -23.98 15.79 -9.78
C GLY A 813 -22.70 15.66 -10.61
N SER A 814 -22.43 16.68 -11.41
CA SER A 814 -21.19 16.75 -12.20
C SER A 814 -20.01 17.08 -11.29
N GLN A 815 -18.93 16.29 -11.37
CA GLN A 815 -17.71 16.56 -10.60
C GLN A 815 -17.12 17.94 -10.94
N GLY A 816 -16.69 18.68 -9.91
CA GLY A 816 -15.90 19.89 -10.05
C GLY A 816 -14.40 19.60 -10.20
N ASP A 817 -13.55 20.51 -9.72
CA ASP A 817 -12.13 20.24 -9.59
C ASP A 817 -11.88 19.36 -8.35
N ALA A 818 -11.38 18.15 -8.55
CA ALA A 818 -11.21 17.16 -7.50
C ALA A 818 -10.30 17.62 -6.34
N CYS A 819 -9.30 18.46 -6.61
CA CYS A 819 -8.43 19.00 -5.57
C CYS A 819 -9.06 20.17 -4.82
N VAL A 820 -9.87 20.99 -5.49
CA VAL A 820 -10.67 22.03 -4.82
C VAL A 820 -11.71 21.39 -3.90
N GLU A 821 -12.38 20.32 -4.35
CA GLU A 821 -13.36 19.57 -3.55
C GLU A 821 -12.70 18.87 -2.35
N ALA A 822 -11.59 18.15 -2.56
CA ALA A 822 -10.90 17.42 -1.49
C ALA A 822 -10.21 18.32 -0.44
N LEU A 823 -9.93 19.59 -0.79
CA LEU A 823 -9.39 20.61 0.12
C LEU A 823 -10.45 21.62 0.59
N ALA A 824 -11.74 21.32 0.38
CA ALA A 824 -12.82 22.25 0.71
C ALA A 824 -13.11 22.33 2.21
N GLU A 825 -12.64 23.42 2.84
CA GLU A 825 -13.01 23.77 4.22
C GLU A 825 -14.53 24.04 4.36
N PRO A 826 -15.18 23.62 5.46
CA PRO A 826 -16.62 23.80 5.65
C PRO A 826 -17.10 25.25 5.46
N GLY A 827 -18.08 25.44 4.58
CA GLY A 827 -18.63 26.75 4.25
C GLY A 827 -19.66 27.28 5.27
N ALA A 828 -20.22 28.44 4.97
CA ALA A 828 -21.19 29.12 5.82
C ALA A 828 -22.56 29.26 5.13
N LEU A 829 -23.61 28.75 5.76
CA LEU A 829 -24.99 28.96 5.32
C LEU A 829 -25.49 30.35 5.74
N SER A 830 -26.41 30.91 4.96
CA SER A 830 -27.19 32.09 5.33
C SER A 830 -28.58 31.67 5.83
N VAL A 831 -28.98 32.15 7.01
CA VAL A 831 -30.22 31.76 7.69
C VAL A 831 -31.06 32.98 8.03
N SER A 832 -32.35 32.97 7.66
CA SER A 832 -33.28 34.07 7.86
C SER A 832 -34.69 33.61 8.27
N PRO A 833 -35.24 34.05 9.41
CA PRO A 833 -34.58 34.85 10.45
C PRO A 833 -33.47 34.06 11.16
N ALA A 834 -32.56 34.73 11.86
CA ALA A 834 -31.46 34.07 12.60
C ALA A 834 -31.90 33.35 13.90
N SER A 835 -33.17 33.52 14.29
CA SER A 835 -33.80 32.84 15.42
C SER A 835 -35.30 32.73 15.18
N ALA A 836 -35.92 31.62 15.55
CA ALA A 836 -37.37 31.41 15.47
C ALA A 836 -37.87 30.42 16.54
N ALA A 837 -39.17 30.39 16.80
CA ALA A 837 -39.77 29.47 17.77
C ALA A 837 -40.06 28.08 17.16
N PRO A 838 -40.16 27.01 17.98
CA PRO A 838 -40.56 25.68 17.51
C PRO A 838 -41.85 25.70 16.67
N GLY A 839 -41.83 25.06 15.49
CA GLY A 839 -42.93 25.07 14.52
C GLY A 839 -42.98 26.28 13.58
N GLU A 840 -42.10 27.27 13.72
CA GLU A 840 -41.97 28.37 12.75
C GLU A 840 -41.11 27.97 11.53
N LYS A 841 -41.20 28.77 10.46
CA LYS A 841 -40.47 28.57 9.21
C LYS A 841 -39.21 29.43 9.16
N VAL A 842 -38.16 28.86 8.60
CA VAL A 842 -36.85 29.50 8.40
C VAL A 842 -36.41 29.26 6.95
N THR A 843 -35.83 30.28 6.32
CA THR A 843 -35.18 30.16 5.02
C THR A 843 -33.68 29.98 5.23
N ILE A 844 -33.11 28.95 4.62
CA ILE A 844 -31.67 28.63 4.66
C ILE A 844 -31.16 28.60 3.23
N THR A 845 -30.09 29.34 2.93
CA THR A 845 -29.45 29.35 1.61
C THR A 845 -27.96 29.08 1.70
N GLY A 846 -27.41 28.44 0.67
CA GLY A 846 -25.98 28.16 0.52
C GLY A 846 -25.59 28.12 -0.95
N ASP A 847 -24.29 28.06 -1.21
CA ASP A 847 -23.69 28.07 -2.55
C ASP A 847 -22.42 27.20 -2.59
N GLY A 848 -21.86 26.99 -3.78
CA GLY A 848 -20.61 26.23 -3.95
C GLY A 848 -20.76 24.69 -3.96
N PHE A 849 -21.99 24.17 -3.99
CA PHE A 849 -22.26 22.75 -4.24
C PHE A 849 -22.07 22.42 -5.73
N ARG A 850 -22.00 21.13 -6.09
CA ARG A 850 -21.91 20.69 -7.49
C ARG A 850 -23.20 20.93 -8.26
N ALA A 851 -23.08 21.33 -9.53
CA ALA A 851 -24.21 21.37 -10.45
C ALA A 851 -24.79 19.96 -10.65
N GLY A 852 -26.09 19.81 -10.38
CA GLY A 852 -26.84 18.55 -10.44
C GLY A 852 -26.82 17.72 -9.16
N GLU A 853 -26.11 18.10 -8.09
CA GLU A 853 -26.08 17.28 -6.87
C GLU A 853 -27.26 17.52 -5.94
N SER A 854 -27.61 16.49 -5.18
CA SER A 854 -28.56 16.56 -4.08
C SER A 854 -27.86 17.01 -2.80
N VAL A 855 -28.36 18.08 -2.19
CA VAL A 855 -27.88 18.63 -0.92
C VAL A 855 -28.92 18.35 0.16
N SER A 856 -28.52 17.65 1.22
CA SER A 856 -29.36 17.45 2.42
C SER A 856 -29.25 18.66 3.34
N LEU A 857 -30.28 18.91 4.16
CA LEU A 857 -30.24 19.85 5.28
C LEU A 857 -30.59 19.11 6.57
N GLU A 858 -29.84 19.37 7.63
CA GLU A 858 -30.02 18.83 8.96
C GLU A 858 -29.97 19.95 10.00
N LEU A 859 -30.74 19.81 11.07
CA LEU A 859 -30.64 20.63 12.27
C LEU A 859 -29.91 19.82 13.35
N ARG A 860 -28.72 20.28 13.77
CA ARG A 860 -27.87 19.60 14.76
C ARG A 860 -27.99 20.23 16.15
N SER A 861 -28.53 19.41 17.06
CA SER A 861 -28.25 19.35 18.50
C SER A 861 -28.51 17.92 18.98
N ASP A 862 -29.65 17.37 18.53
CA ASP A 862 -29.86 15.97 18.19
C ASP A 862 -30.11 15.97 16.66
N PRO A 863 -29.49 15.12 15.82
CA PRO A 863 -29.60 15.22 14.35
C PRO A 863 -31.03 15.05 13.83
N VAL A 864 -31.65 16.13 13.34
CA VAL A 864 -32.98 16.09 12.70
C VAL A 864 -32.88 16.43 11.21
N PRO A 865 -33.16 15.47 10.30
CA PRO A 865 -33.26 15.73 8.87
C PRO A 865 -34.38 16.74 8.55
N MET A 866 -34.03 17.82 7.84
CA MET A 866 -34.94 18.90 7.45
C MET A 866 -35.39 18.81 5.98
N GLY A 867 -34.77 17.93 5.19
CA GLY A 867 -35.11 17.66 3.79
C GLY A 867 -33.87 17.64 2.90
N SER A 868 -34.08 17.59 1.58
CA SER A 868 -33.04 17.73 0.57
C SER A 868 -33.55 18.50 -0.65
N VAL A 869 -32.63 19.10 -1.40
CA VAL A 869 -32.89 19.74 -2.71
C VAL A 869 -31.81 19.34 -3.69
N THR A 870 -32.15 19.18 -4.96
CA THR A 870 -31.15 19.08 -6.04
C THR A 870 -30.91 20.48 -6.59
N THR A 871 -29.65 20.89 -6.74
CA THR A 871 -29.28 22.18 -7.33
C THR A 871 -28.89 22.01 -8.80
N ASP A 872 -29.26 22.96 -9.67
CA ASP A 872 -28.89 22.95 -11.09
C ASP A 872 -27.53 23.64 -11.34
N ASP A 873 -27.12 24.56 -10.47
CA ASP A 873 -25.98 25.48 -10.65
C ASP A 873 -25.03 25.60 -9.44
N GLY A 874 -25.33 24.92 -8.34
CA GLY A 874 -24.54 24.92 -7.09
C GLY A 874 -25.16 25.74 -5.96
N ASP A 875 -26.21 26.53 -6.24
CA ASP A 875 -26.94 27.32 -5.24
C ASP A 875 -28.11 26.50 -4.65
N VAL A 876 -28.33 26.61 -3.33
CA VAL A 876 -29.42 25.93 -2.62
C VAL A 876 -30.26 26.87 -1.78
N SER A 877 -31.57 26.57 -1.69
CA SER A 877 -32.52 27.31 -0.87
C SER A 877 -33.57 26.38 -0.26
N PHE A 878 -33.55 26.24 1.06
CA PHE A 878 -34.49 25.45 1.85
C PHE A 878 -35.53 26.35 2.56
N GLU A 879 -36.78 25.91 2.61
CA GLU A 879 -37.81 26.47 3.50
C GLU A 879 -38.14 25.44 4.60
N ALA A 880 -37.30 25.40 5.64
CA ALA A 880 -37.43 24.45 6.73
C ALA A 880 -38.51 24.89 7.73
N THR A 881 -39.20 23.92 8.34
CA THR A 881 -40.09 24.17 9.49
C THR A 881 -39.48 23.51 10.71
N LEU A 882 -39.22 24.29 11.77
CA LEU A 882 -38.57 23.77 12.98
C LEU A 882 -39.46 22.71 13.66
N PRO A 883 -38.89 21.61 14.20
CA PRO A 883 -39.66 20.62 14.96
C PRO A 883 -40.39 21.28 16.13
N THR A 884 -41.65 20.89 16.37
CA THR A 884 -42.49 21.51 17.42
C THR A 884 -42.05 21.17 18.85
N ASP A 885 -41.17 20.19 18.97
CA ASP A 885 -40.57 19.62 20.17
C ASP A 885 -39.06 19.86 20.25
N ALA A 886 -38.48 20.64 19.32
CA ALA A 886 -37.07 21.01 19.36
C ALA A 886 -36.71 21.76 20.65
N GLU A 887 -35.54 21.44 21.22
CA GLU A 887 -35.05 22.07 22.44
C GLU A 887 -34.78 23.57 22.23
N VAL A 888 -35.12 24.39 23.22
CA VAL A 888 -34.84 25.83 23.21
C VAL A 888 -33.36 26.04 23.52
N GLY A 889 -32.65 26.76 22.65
CA GLY A 889 -31.21 26.98 22.81
C GLY A 889 -30.50 27.25 21.49
N ASP A 890 -29.19 27.06 21.48
CA ASP A 890 -28.34 27.17 20.29
C ASP A 890 -28.27 25.81 19.57
N HIS A 891 -28.41 25.86 18.24
CA HIS A 891 -28.37 24.73 17.32
C HIS A 891 -27.51 25.11 16.11
N THR A 892 -27.17 24.13 15.27
CA THR A 892 -26.45 24.36 14.01
C THR A 892 -27.21 23.74 12.85
N PHE A 893 -27.60 24.54 11.85
CA PHE A 893 -27.97 23.99 10.54
C PHE A 893 -26.72 23.49 9.83
N VAL A 894 -26.78 22.30 9.25
CA VAL A 894 -25.74 21.74 8.38
C VAL A 894 -26.37 21.32 7.07
N ALA A 895 -25.83 21.80 5.96
CA ALA A 895 -26.16 21.32 4.62
C ALA A 895 -24.98 20.54 4.06
N THR A 896 -25.24 19.42 3.39
CA THR A 896 -24.18 18.54 2.87
C THR A 896 -24.50 18.07 1.46
N GLY A 897 -23.59 18.32 0.51
CA GLY A 897 -23.66 17.81 -0.85
C GLY A 897 -23.42 16.31 -0.88
N TYR A 898 -24.32 15.56 -1.52
CA TYR A 898 -24.24 14.10 -1.53
C TYR A 898 -23.08 13.55 -2.36
N GLY A 899 -22.69 14.27 -3.42
CA GLY A 899 -21.60 13.89 -4.32
C GLY A 899 -20.27 14.53 -3.97
N SER A 900 -20.26 15.85 -3.73
CA SER A 900 -19.06 16.59 -3.32
C SER A 900 -18.60 16.28 -1.90
N GLY A 901 -19.52 15.82 -1.03
CA GLY A 901 -19.30 15.76 0.41
C GLY A 901 -19.20 17.14 1.08
N TYR A 902 -19.29 18.23 0.30
CA TYR A 902 -19.07 19.59 0.78
C TYR A 902 -20.12 19.95 1.83
N ALA A 903 -19.67 20.44 2.98
CA ALA A 903 -20.54 20.79 4.09
C ALA A 903 -20.53 22.30 4.35
N GLN A 904 -21.71 22.88 4.51
CA GLN A 904 -21.86 24.27 4.97
C GLN A 904 -22.68 24.32 6.26
N THR A 905 -22.35 25.25 7.15
CA THR A 905 -22.97 25.33 8.49
C THR A 905 -23.47 26.73 8.82
N ALA A 906 -24.50 26.83 9.68
CA ALA A 906 -24.89 28.09 10.31
C ALA A 906 -25.42 27.87 11.72
N ALA A 907 -24.90 28.66 12.67
CA ALA A 907 -25.47 28.75 14.00
C ALA A 907 -26.87 29.36 13.95
N PHE A 908 -27.79 28.81 14.75
CA PHE A 908 -29.18 29.21 14.80
C PHE A 908 -29.72 29.08 16.23
N ASN A 909 -30.55 30.03 16.68
CA ASN A 909 -31.14 29.98 18.02
C ASN A 909 -32.64 29.65 17.96
N ILE A 910 -33.04 28.55 18.61
CA ILE A 910 -34.44 28.22 18.82
C ILE A 910 -34.94 28.99 20.04
N ALA A 911 -35.78 30.00 19.79
CA ALA A 911 -36.25 30.92 20.79
C ALA A 911 -37.35 30.30 21.67
N ASP A 912 -37.34 30.61 22.97
CA ASP A 912 -38.42 30.23 23.89
C ASP A 912 -39.73 30.97 23.51
N PRO A 913 -40.80 30.25 23.08
CA PRO A 913 -42.08 30.88 22.74
C PRO A 913 -42.79 31.51 23.95
N SER A 914 -42.29 31.28 25.17
CA SER A 914 -42.76 31.87 26.43
C SER A 914 -41.86 32.99 26.98
N ALA A 915 -40.71 33.27 26.34
CA ALA A 915 -39.95 34.48 26.64
C ALA A 915 -40.77 35.72 26.24
N PRO A 916 -40.72 36.82 27.02
CA PRO A 916 -41.35 38.06 26.62
C PRO A 916 -40.67 38.58 25.35
N THR A 917 -41.45 38.88 24.31
CA THR A 917 -40.93 39.61 23.15
C THR A 917 -40.40 40.96 23.62
N ASP A 918 -39.09 41.16 23.49
CA ASP A 918 -38.46 42.45 23.76
C ASP A 918 -39.11 43.46 22.80
N PRO A 919 -39.66 44.60 23.28
CA PRO A 919 -40.37 45.51 22.42
C PRO A 919 -39.45 46.01 21.31
N THR A 920 -39.99 46.07 20.09
CA THR A 920 -39.31 46.65 18.94
C THR A 920 -38.73 48.02 19.32
N ASP A 921 -37.40 48.14 19.20
CA ASP A 921 -36.69 49.39 19.46
C ASP A 921 -37.33 50.51 18.61
N PRO A 922 -37.77 51.63 19.20
CA PRO A 922 -38.36 52.71 18.43
C PRO A 922 -37.30 53.25 17.47
N GLY A 923 -37.52 53.05 16.17
CA GLY A 923 -36.55 53.44 15.14
C GLY A 923 -36.01 54.86 15.35
N GLU A 924 -34.71 55.02 15.13
CA GLU A 924 -33.96 56.24 15.48
C GLU A 924 -34.71 57.50 15.05
N PRO A 925 -34.81 58.52 15.94
CA PRO A 925 -35.51 59.75 15.61
C PRO A 925 -34.74 60.47 14.49
N THR A 926 -35.42 60.69 13.36
CA THR A 926 -34.87 61.50 12.28
C THR A 926 -34.63 62.93 12.77
N ASP A 927 -33.40 63.40 12.59
CA ASP A 927 -32.93 64.73 12.99
C ASP A 927 -33.80 65.82 12.31
N PRO A 928 -34.39 66.77 13.04
CA PRO A 928 -35.36 67.71 12.46
C PRO A 928 -34.71 68.66 11.45
N THR A 929 -35.33 68.78 10.28
CA THR A 929 -34.92 69.72 9.22
C THR A 929 -35.14 71.17 9.65
N ASP A 930 -34.07 71.95 9.67
CA ASP A 930 -34.09 73.41 9.86
C ASP A 930 -34.67 74.10 8.60
N PRO A 931 -35.50 75.16 8.71
CA PRO A 931 -36.33 75.62 7.60
C PRO A 931 -35.64 76.66 6.70
N GLY A 932 -35.91 76.58 5.38
CA GLY A 932 -35.69 77.70 4.45
C GLY A 932 -36.58 78.90 4.77
N GLU A 933 -36.44 80.08 4.17
CA GLU A 933 -35.81 80.50 2.90
C GLU A 933 -35.62 82.05 2.96
N PRO A 934 -34.89 82.77 2.06
CA PRO A 934 -35.33 82.93 0.65
C PRO A 934 -34.24 83.15 -0.43
N THR A 935 -34.65 82.98 -1.69
CA THR A 935 -33.98 83.44 -2.94
C THR A 935 -34.13 84.98 -3.14
N ASP A 936 -33.59 85.71 -4.12
CA ASP A 936 -33.21 85.51 -5.55
C ASP A 936 -32.21 86.68 -5.93
N PRO A 937 -31.60 86.87 -7.15
CA PRO A 937 -31.84 86.24 -8.45
C PRO A 937 -30.56 85.87 -9.27
N THR A 938 -30.50 86.20 -10.57
CA THR A 938 -29.75 85.52 -11.65
C THR A 938 -28.77 86.39 -12.50
N ASP A 939 -27.73 85.72 -13.04
CA ASP A 939 -27.04 85.83 -14.37
C ASP A 939 -26.47 87.21 -14.86
N PRO A 940 -25.44 87.33 -15.77
CA PRO A 940 -24.81 86.33 -16.66
C PRO A 940 -23.24 86.29 -16.67
N GLY A 941 -22.63 85.44 -17.52
CA GLY A 941 -21.20 85.09 -17.50
C GLY A 941 -20.26 85.58 -18.63
N GLU A 942 -19.03 85.05 -18.60
CA GLU A 942 -17.85 85.17 -19.54
C GLU A 942 -17.25 86.59 -19.77
N PRO A 943 -15.96 86.77 -20.21
CA PRO A 943 -14.95 85.79 -20.70
C PRO A 943 -13.46 85.97 -20.23
N THR A 944 -12.61 84.99 -20.59
CA THR A 944 -11.14 85.06 -20.95
C THR A 944 -10.01 85.52 -19.98
N ASP A 945 -8.90 84.77 -20.10
CA ASP A 945 -7.50 84.92 -19.59
C ASP A 945 -6.81 86.27 -19.93
N PRO A 946 -5.86 86.80 -19.09
CA PRO A 946 -4.42 86.52 -19.30
C PRO A 946 -3.50 86.51 -18.04
N GLY A 947 -2.59 85.53 -17.98
CA GLY A 947 -1.12 85.73 -17.94
C GLY A 947 -0.39 86.44 -16.77
N ASP A 948 0.47 85.64 -16.09
CA ASP A 948 1.87 85.90 -15.68
C ASP A 948 2.28 87.10 -14.77
N SER A 949 2.95 86.80 -13.64
CA SER A 949 4.31 87.30 -13.29
C SER A 949 4.70 87.07 -11.81
N GLY A 950 5.98 86.74 -11.56
CA GLY A 950 6.71 87.21 -10.36
C GLY A 950 7.42 86.18 -9.47
N ASP A 951 8.68 85.89 -9.76
CA ASP A 951 9.64 85.07 -8.98
C ASP A 951 10.00 85.58 -7.56
N ALA A 952 10.63 84.69 -6.79
CA ALA A 952 11.83 84.86 -5.93
C ALA A 952 11.70 84.11 -4.57
N ASP A 953 12.70 83.46 -3.96
CA ASP A 953 14.05 82.95 -4.29
C ASP A 953 14.45 82.11 -3.02
N THR A 954 15.14 80.97 -2.98
CA THR A 954 16.61 80.69 -3.10
C THR A 954 16.79 79.17 -2.85
N SER A 955 17.43 78.33 -3.70
CA SER A 955 18.88 78.18 -4.01
C SER A 955 19.72 77.47 -2.91
N SER A 956 20.76 76.64 -3.17
CA SER A 956 21.25 75.92 -4.37
C SER A 956 22.52 75.07 -4.06
N ASP A 957 23.14 74.50 -5.11
CA ASP A 957 24.56 74.04 -5.26
C ASP A 957 24.90 72.58 -4.88
N GLY A 958 25.67 71.78 -5.66
CA GLY A 958 26.25 71.90 -7.03
C GLY A 958 26.98 70.56 -7.36
N ASP A 959 26.98 69.96 -8.55
CA ASP A 959 27.46 70.33 -9.92
C ASP A 959 28.89 69.84 -10.30
N SER A 960 29.05 69.42 -11.57
CA SER A 960 30.26 69.03 -12.35
C SER A 960 31.00 67.72 -11.97
N GLY A 961 31.52 66.86 -12.85
CA GLY A 961 31.60 66.71 -14.34
C GLY A 961 32.35 65.38 -14.68
N SER A 962 32.68 64.94 -15.91
CA SER A 962 32.48 65.43 -17.30
C SER A 962 32.84 64.34 -18.35
N ASP A 963 32.28 64.43 -19.58
CA ASP A 963 32.51 63.61 -20.81
C ASP A 963 33.88 63.92 -21.53
N PRO A 964 34.31 63.36 -22.73
CA PRO A 964 33.54 62.70 -23.83
C PRO A 964 34.21 61.52 -24.64
N ASP A 965 33.50 61.09 -25.72
CA ASP A 965 33.87 60.38 -26.99
C ASP A 965 34.20 58.84 -26.95
N ASP A 966 33.35 57.92 -27.47
CA ASP A 966 33.06 57.48 -28.89
C ASP A 966 33.90 56.22 -29.28
N THR A 967 33.42 55.07 -29.82
CA THR A 967 32.32 54.74 -30.77
C THR A 967 31.69 53.33 -30.58
N GLY A 968 30.37 53.18 -30.82
CA GLY A 968 29.67 51.99 -31.39
C GLY A 968 29.68 50.63 -30.63
N VAL A 969 28.69 49.73 -30.75
CA VAL A 969 27.47 49.63 -31.59
C VAL A 969 26.42 48.77 -30.86
N GLY A 970 25.12 49.09 -30.98
CA GLY A 970 24.02 48.12 -30.81
C GLY A 970 23.24 48.16 -29.50
N ALA A 971 22.06 48.78 -29.53
CA ALA A 971 21.05 48.83 -28.46
C ALA A 971 19.67 49.12 -29.11
N PRO A 972 18.53 49.12 -28.38
CA PRO A 972 18.21 48.49 -27.08
C PRO A 972 16.94 47.61 -27.16
N ALA A 973 16.49 47.09 -26.01
CA ALA A 973 15.12 46.57 -25.82
C ALA A 973 14.28 47.59 -25.02
N ALA A 974 12.97 47.67 -25.28
CA ALA A 974 11.97 48.33 -24.44
C ALA A 974 10.53 47.86 -24.76
N ASP A 975 9.79 47.55 -23.71
CA ASP A 975 8.33 47.64 -23.46
C ASP A 975 7.26 47.15 -24.47
N GLY A 976 6.34 46.31 -23.96
CA GLY A 976 4.91 46.34 -24.32
C GLY A 976 4.33 45.09 -25.00
N PRO A 977 2.98 44.94 -25.01
CA PRO A 977 2.28 44.05 -24.08
C PRO A 977 1.29 43.06 -24.74
N ASP A 978 0.64 42.24 -23.91
CA ASP A 978 -0.66 41.53 -24.03
C ASP A 978 -1.22 41.00 -25.37
N ASP A 979 -1.67 39.73 -25.28
CA ASP A 979 -2.90 39.13 -25.88
C ASP A 979 -2.92 38.41 -27.27
N LEU A 980 -3.48 37.18 -27.23
CA LEU A 980 -4.19 36.34 -28.23
C LEU A 980 -3.68 36.05 -29.68
N ALA A 981 -3.53 34.74 -29.98
CA ALA A 981 -4.02 34.01 -31.18
C ALA A 981 -3.84 32.48 -30.97
N VAL A 982 -4.81 31.56 -31.06
CA VAL A 982 -5.82 31.19 -32.09
C VAL A 982 -5.27 30.35 -33.28
N THR A 983 -5.42 29.02 -33.12
CA THR A 983 -5.70 27.93 -34.10
C THR A 983 -5.09 27.92 -35.52
N GLY A 984 -4.52 26.77 -35.92
CA GLY A 984 -4.25 26.45 -37.33
C GLY A 984 -3.67 25.04 -37.57
N ALA A 985 -4.50 24.10 -38.00
CA ALA A 985 -4.22 22.67 -38.20
C ALA A 985 -3.07 22.30 -39.16
N ASP A 986 -2.61 21.04 -39.09
CA ASP A 986 -2.59 20.23 -40.32
C ASP A 986 -2.85 18.73 -40.09
N VAL A 987 -3.62 18.11 -40.98
CA VAL A 987 -4.23 16.78 -40.79
C VAL A 987 -3.74 15.81 -41.87
N ALA A 988 -2.67 15.07 -41.60
CA ALA A 988 -2.07 14.17 -42.59
C ALA A 988 -1.45 12.84 -42.08
N GLY A 989 -1.44 12.56 -40.77
CA GLY A 989 -0.79 11.35 -40.22
C GLY A 989 -1.63 10.05 -40.27
N TRP A 990 -2.94 10.15 -40.05
CA TRP A 990 -3.77 9.00 -39.64
C TRP A 990 -4.21 8.04 -40.75
N ALA A 991 -4.07 8.42 -42.02
CA ALA A 991 -4.44 7.54 -43.15
C ALA A 991 -3.44 6.39 -43.40
N ALA A 992 -2.21 6.46 -42.86
CA ALA A 992 -1.18 5.45 -43.08
C ALA A 992 -1.30 4.23 -42.14
N ALA A 993 -1.74 4.44 -40.89
CA ALA A 993 -1.84 3.38 -39.89
C ALA A 993 -2.92 2.33 -40.23
N GLY A 994 -4.09 2.78 -40.70
CA GLY A 994 -5.21 1.89 -41.02
C GLY A 994 -4.94 0.90 -42.17
N ALA A 995 -4.01 1.20 -43.07
CA ALA A 995 -3.68 0.34 -44.21
C ALA A 995 -2.80 -0.87 -43.83
N LEU A 996 -1.99 -0.76 -42.78
CA LEU A 996 -1.10 -1.83 -42.33
C LEU A 996 -1.85 -2.92 -41.55
N LEU A 997 -2.85 -2.55 -40.75
CA LEU A 997 -3.67 -3.49 -39.97
C LEU A 997 -4.48 -4.45 -40.86
N ILE A 998 -5.00 -3.96 -42.01
CA ILE A 998 -5.77 -4.78 -42.96
C ILE A 998 -4.89 -5.81 -43.69
N LEU A 999 -3.60 -5.51 -43.89
CA LEU A 999 -2.64 -6.43 -44.49
C LEU A 999 -2.16 -7.52 -43.51
N GLY A 1000 -2.01 -7.19 -42.22
CA GLY A 1000 -1.67 -8.18 -41.18
C GLY A 1000 -2.71 -9.29 -41.03
N GLY A 1001 -4.00 -8.91 -40.97
CA GLY A 1001 -5.10 -9.88 -40.79
C GLY A 1001 -5.20 -10.94 -41.89
N LEU A 1002 -4.88 -10.58 -43.14
CA LEU A 1002 -4.93 -11.52 -44.28
C LEU A 1002 -3.80 -12.56 -44.26
N VAL A 1003 -2.65 -12.25 -43.66
CA VAL A 1003 -1.55 -13.22 -43.52
C VAL A 1003 -1.87 -14.26 -42.43
N ALA A 1004 -2.44 -13.84 -41.31
CA ALA A 1004 -2.83 -14.74 -40.22
C ALA A 1004 -3.90 -15.78 -40.64
N LEU A 1005 -4.93 -15.36 -41.38
CA LEU A 1005 -5.96 -16.27 -41.92
C LEU A 1005 -5.43 -17.26 -42.97
N SER A 1006 -4.31 -16.95 -43.64
CA SER A 1006 -3.69 -17.87 -44.60
C SER A 1006 -2.97 -19.04 -43.91
N ARG A 1007 -2.32 -18.80 -42.76
CA ARG A 1007 -1.58 -19.82 -42.00
C ARG A 1007 -2.51 -20.80 -41.26
N ARG A 1008 -3.62 -20.32 -40.66
CA ARG A 1008 -4.60 -21.21 -39.98
C ARG A 1008 -5.27 -22.25 -40.90
N ARG A 1009 -5.25 -22.07 -42.23
CA ARG A 1009 -5.75 -23.09 -43.19
C ARG A 1009 -4.72 -24.14 -43.62
N ALA A 1010 -3.45 -24.03 -43.22
CA ALA A 1010 -2.41 -25.00 -43.56
C ALA A 1010 -2.29 -26.16 -42.55
N SER A 1011 -2.49 -25.92 -41.25
CA SER A 1011 -2.28 -26.92 -40.20
C SER A 1011 -3.41 -27.94 -40.00
N ALA A 1012 -4.51 -27.82 -40.75
CA ALA A 1012 -5.70 -28.68 -40.59
C ALA A 1012 -5.74 -29.92 -41.51
N LYS A 1013 -4.59 -30.36 -42.07
CA LYS A 1013 -4.51 -31.57 -42.92
C LYS A 1013 -3.23 -32.39 -42.70
N GLY A 1014 -3.41 -33.47 -41.93
CA GLY A 1014 -2.36 -34.40 -41.48
C GLY A 1014 -2.34 -34.37 -39.96
N ILE A 1015 -2.45 -35.47 -39.22
CA ILE A 1015 -2.13 -36.87 -39.55
C ILE A 1015 -3.19 -37.82 -38.95
N THR A 1016 -3.44 -38.95 -39.60
CA THR A 1016 -4.15 -40.11 -39.01
C THR A 1016 -3.40 -41.37 -39.44
N GLY A 1017 -2.84 -42.16 -38.51
CA GLY A 1017 -2.11 -43.38 -38.92
C GLY A 1017 -1.17 -44.08 -37.93
N GLN A 1018 -1.72 -44.69 -36.88
CA GLN A 1018 -1.45 -46.09 -36.48
C GLN A 1018 -0.08 -46.54 -35.88
N GLN A 1019 -0.11 -46.80 -34.56
CA GLN A 1019 0.60 -47.83 -33.76
C GLN A 1019 2.14 -47.97 -33.83
N VAL A 1020 2.82 -47.62 -32.74
CA VAL A 1020 3.22 -48.57 -31.66
C VAL A 1020 2.80 -47.97 -30.33
#